data_AF-A0AAD9DFU5-F1
#
_entry.id   AF-A0AAD9DFU5-F1
#
_cell.length_a   1.000
_cell.length_b   1.000
_cell.length_c   1.000
_cell.angle_alpha   90.00
_cell.angle_beta   90.00
_cell.angle_gamma   90.00
#
_symmetry.space_group_name_H-M   'P 1'
#
loop_
_entity.id
_entity.type
_entity.pdbx_description
1 polymer ?
#
loop_
_entity_poly.entity_id
_entity_poly.type
_entity_poly.pdbx_seq_one_letter_code
_entity_poly.pdbx_strand_id
1 'polypeptide(L)'
;MTSAAAATTKSIIHVAGYSSCGFYRRAASVVASLSLLFPHRLQLVQHEFTSRDEFREWLIHGTNFRERVGNTLGGGNLRASAHSSSPFCWTSNTADQSSNSADSVLEFIGGCDDALDWCRKFAQPPPAPSTSTDGEGNIAEMVPDGHSPSHSYDYDLLILGGGSGGLAASKEAAKLGAKVAVLDYVKPSPAGSKWGLGGTCVNVGCIPKKLMHNAALLNGNYVHDQPHYGIGVTPESIEANYGMTQDNTAATHSWDMLKQNVQNHIRGLNFKYRVDLREKEVTYLNLLGKFVDKNTIETVDKKGNVDTVTFSRCMIAVGGRPTPLNCEGGEMAISSDDIFSLDRDPGKVLCVGASYISLECAGFLRGIGKDVTVAVRSILLRGFDRECAKLIGEHMKDEGIVFREEVVPTKLEKVGEKIKVTFSNGESDEYDTVLAAIGRSGDTSKLGLENVGVAVNPKNSKISAKFEQTSVPNIYVIGDVMDGCPELTPVAIHAGKALSRRLFGGSNQAMDYRNICTTVFTPLEYGTVGYSEDEAIAEFGEETVTVYHKYFIPLEWSLSPSRGSHQGFCKAIVNKHTDKVLGLHYLGPNAGEVMQGFGTAMKLGCKFEDITETVGIHPTTAEEFTTLSITKESGEDAAASGC
;
A
#
# COMPACT_ATOMS: atom_id res chain seq x y z
N MET A 1 28.42 17.49 -33.72
CA MET A 1 29.64 17.13 -32.98
C MET A 1 29.41 15.76 -32.37
N THR A 2 30.33 14.84 -32.63
CA THR A 2 30.28 13.41 -32.27
C THR A 2 30.23 13.20 -30.76
N SER A 3 29.13 12.63 -30.25
CA SER A 3 29.05 12.03 -28.93
C SER A 3 29.83 10.70 -28.97
N ALA A 4 31.03 10.69 -28.41
CA ALA A 4 31.81 9.48 -28.21
C ALA A 4 31.04 8.53 -27.28
N ALA A 5 30.65 7.36 -27.79
CA ALA A 5 30.18 6.26 -26.97
C ALA A 5 31.29 5.88 -25.98
N ALA A 6 31.03 5.99 -24.67
CA ALA A 6 31.91 5.46 -23.65
C ALA A 6 31.98 3.93 -23.85
N ALA A 7 33.11 3.44 -24.35
CA ALA A 7 33.37 2.01 -24.45
C ALA A 7 33.39 1.42 -23.04
N THR A 8 32.35 0.69 -22.64
CA THR A 8 32.34 -0.12 -21.43
C THR A 8 33.52 -1.09 -21.48
N THR A 9 34.49 -0.89 -20.60
CA THR A 9 35.70 -1.70 -20.50
C THR A 9 35.31 -3.10 -20.02
N LYS A 10 35.62 -4.13 -20.82
CA LYS A 10 35.31 -5.53 -20.51
C LYS A 10 36.04 -5.95 -19.22
N SER A 11 35.32 -6.49 -18.24
CA SER A 11 35.94 -7.03 -17.03
C SER A 11 36.72 -8.31 -17.35
N ILE A 12 37.94 -8.43 -16.86
CA ILE A 12 38.81 -9.59 -17.09
C ILE A 12 38.97 -10.33 -15.77
N ILE A 13 38.57 -11.59 -15.73
CA ILE A 13 38.67 -12.46 -14.55
C ILE A 13 39.62 -13.62 -14.85
N HIS A 14 40.56 -13.83 -13.93
CA HIS A 14 41.55 -14.87 -13.98
C HIS A 14 41.20 -15.97 -12.99
N VAL A 15 41.28 -17.23 -13.42
CA VAL A 15 41.07 -18.41 -12.56
C VAL A 15 42.30 -19.31 -12.69
N ALA A 16 43.10 -19.40 -11.63
CA ALA A 16 44.30 -20.24 -11.61
C ALA A 16 44.13 -21.48 -10.73
N GLY A 17 44.51 -22.65 -11.25
CA GLY A 17 44.44 -23.90 -10.52
C GLY A 17 44.98 -25.07 -11.32
N TYR A 18 44.99 -26.26 -10.72
CA TYR A 18 45.53 -27.46 -11.38
C TYR A 18 44.42 -28.39 -11.88
N SER A 19 44.67 -29.09 -12.98
CA SER A 19 43.69 -29.84 -13.78
C SER A 19 42.88 -30.90 -13.00
N SER A 20 43.49 -31.52 -11.98
CA SER A 20 42.83 -32.52 -11.12
C SER A 20 42.03 -31.92 -9.94
N CYS A 21 42.09 -30.61 -9.70
CA CYS A 21 41.34 -29.95 -8.63
C CYS A 21 39.86 -29.75 -9.00
N GLY A 22 38.95 -30.40 -8.28
CA GLY A 22 37.51 -30.25 -8.48
C GLY A 22 37.00 -28.82 -8.28
N PHE A 23 37.56 -28.09 -7.31
CA PHE A 23 37.19 -26.69 -7.02
C PHE A 23 37.63 -25.73 -8.12
N TYR A 24 38.81 -25.93 -8.71
CA TYR A 24 39.27 -25.17 -9.87
C TYR A 24 38.35 -25.40 -11.07
N ARG A 25 38.08 -26.67 -11.43
CA ARG A 25 37.19 -26.98 -12.55
C ARG A 25 35.80 -26.39 -12.38
N ARG A 26 35.27 -26.40 -11.16
CA ARG A 26 33.96 -25.80 -10.83
C ARG A 26 33.97 -24.28 -11.05
N ALA A 27 34.92 -23.56 -10.46
CA ALA A 27 35.02 -22.11 -10.61
C ALA A 27 35.26 -21.72 -12.09
N ALA A 28 36.22 -22.38 -12.74
CA ALA A 28 36.57 -22.14 -14.13
C ALA A 28 35.39 -22.40 -15.08
N SER A 29 34.61 -23.47 -14.86
CA SER A 29 33.42 -23.78 -15.65
C SER A 29 32.31 -22.73 -15.49
N VAL A 30 32.02 -22.29 -14.26
CA VAL A 30 30.97 -21.29 -14.02
C VAL A 30 31.34 -19.94 -14.62
N VAL A 31 32.60 -19.50 -14.45
CA VAL A 31 33.08 -18.26 -15.05
C VAL A 31 33.10 -18.36 -16.58
N ALA A 32 33.40 -19.53 -17.16
CA ALA A 32 33.36 -19.75 -18.60
C ALA A 32 31.92 -19.62 -19.14
N SER A 33 30.95 -20.25 -18.48
CA SER A 33 29.53 -20.09 -18.82
C SER A 33 29.09 -18.63 -18.73
N LEU A 34 29.53 -17.90 -17.71
CA LEU A 34 29.19 -16.49 -17.54
C LEU A 34 29.83 -15.60 -18.63
N SER A 35 31.08 -15.88 -19.02
CA SER A 35 31.75 -15.16 -20.11
C SER A 35 31.08 -15.42 -21.47
N LEU A 36 30.54 -16.62 -21.69
CA LEU A 36 29.73 -16.94 -22.87
C LEU A 36 28.37 -16.21 -22.88
N LEU A 37 27.73 -16.07 -21.71
CA LEU A 37 26.46 -15.33 -21.58
C LEU A 37 26.66 -13.82 -21.72
N PHE A 38 27.83 -13.30 -21.33
CA PHE A 38 28.13 -11.86 -21.35
C PHE A 38 29.43 -11.54 -22.12
N PRO A 39 29.54 -11.89 -23.42
CA PRO A 39 30.80 -11.85 -24.18
C PRO A 39 31.35 -10.43 -24.38
N HIS A 40 30.50 -9.41 -24.25
CA HIS A 40 30.86 -8.00 -24.33
C HIS A 40 31.21 -7.37 -22.97
N ARG A 41 30.91 -8.05 -21.84
CA ARG A 41 31.13 -7.52 -20.49
C ARG A 41 32.18 -8.30 -19.69
N LEU A 42 32.42 -9.58 -20.01
CA LEU A 42 33.28 -10.46 -19.24
C LEU A 42 34.22 -11.30 -20.11
N GLN A 43 35.50 -11.32 -19.76
CA GLN A 43 36.51 -12.22 -20.32
C GLN A 43 37.08 -13.12 -19.25
N LEU A 44 37.07 -14.44 -19.51
CA LEU A 44 37.78 -15.41 -18.69
C LEU A 44 39.21 -15.61 -19.20
N VAL A 45 40.16 -15.67 -18.27
CA VAL A 45 41.54 -16.13 -18.47
C VAL A 45 41.80 -17.31 -17.53
N GLN A 46 42.01 -18.51 -18.08
CA GLN A 46 42.32 -19.70 -17.29
C GLN A 46 43.83 -19.91 -17.21
N HIS A 47 44.33 -20.18 -15.99
CA HIS A 47 45.72 -20.56 -15.74
C HIS A 47 45.72 -21.98 -15.20
N GLU A 48 45.88 -22.94 -16.09
CA GLU A 48 45.86 -24.37 -15.74
C GLU A 48 47.27 -24.91 -15.50
N PHE A 49 47.48 -25.50 -14.33
CA PHE A 49 48.71 -26.20 -13.96
C PHE A 49 48.52 -27.71 -14.06
N THR A 50 49.58 -28.44 -14.38
CA THR A 50 49.52 -29.90 -14.58
C THR A 50 49.35 -30.63 -13.25
N SER A 51 49.92 -30.09 -12.16
CA SER A 51 49.89 -30.70 -10.84
C SER A 51 49.70 -29.68 -9.72
N ARG A 52 49.31 -30.19 -8.55
CA ARG A 52 49.20 -29.40 -7.31
C ARG A 52 50.54 -28.78 -6.93
N ASP A 53 51.64 -29.50 -7.13
CA ASP A 53 52.97 -29.03 -6.74
C ASP A 53 53.42 -27.88 -7.63
N GLU A 54 53.17 -27.97 -8.94
CA GLU A 54 53.44 -26.88 -9.90
C GLU A 54 52.63 -25.62 -9.58
N PHE A 55 51.34 -25.77 -9.24
CA PHE A 55 50.49 -24.65 -8.81
C PHE A 55 50.99 -24.01 -7.51
N ARG A 56 51.42 -24.81 -6.52
CA ARG A 56 51.95 -24.30 -5.25
C ARG A 56 53.31 -23.64 -5.45
N GLU A 57 54.13 -24.18 -6.33
CA GLU A 57 55.42 -23.58 -6.69
C GLU A 57 55.19 -22.20 -7.31
N TRP A 58 54.26 -22.05 -8.26
CA TRP A 58 53.90 -20.74 -8.80
C TRP A 58 53.33 -19.78 -7.75
N LEU A 59 52.37 -20.24 -6.95
CA LEU A 59 51.59 -19.39 -6.06
C LEU A 59 52.36 -18.97 -4.80
N ILE A 60 53.19 -19.85 -4.23
CA ILE A 60 53.76 -19.72 -2.87
C ILE A 60 55.29 -19.60 -2.88
N HIS A 61 56.00 -20.44 -3.64
CA HIS A 61 57.45 -20.63 -3.43
C HIS A 61 58.32 -19.95 -4.50
N GLY A 62 58.01 -20.15 -5.77
CA GLY A 62 58.73 -19.60 -6.92
C GLY A 62 58.39 -18.13 -7.13
N THR A 63 57.35 -17.84 -7.94
CA THR A 63 56.98 -16.43 -8.18
C THR A 63 56.34 -15.77 -6.97
N ASN A 64 55.85 -16.56 -6.00
CA ASN A 64 55.13 -16.11 -4.83
C ASN A 64 54.05 -15.08 -5.17
N PHE A 65 53.28 -15.42 -6.21
CA PHE A 65 52.31 -14.52 -6.83
C PHE A 65 51.31 -13.96 -5.82
N ARG A 66 50.89 -14.76 -4.83
CA ARG A 66 49.94 -14.35 -3.80
C ARG A 66 50.42 -13.18 -2.95
N GLU A 67 51.72 -13.14 -2.62
CA GLU A 67 52.30 -12.11 -1.76
C GLU A 67 52.50 -10.82 -2.56
N ARG A 68 52.88 -10.95 -3.84
CA ARG A 68 52.95 -9.79 -4.75
C ARG A 68 51.58 -9.16 -4.96
N VAL A 69 50.53 -9.95 -5.17
CA VAL A 69 49.14 -9.45 -5.24
C VAL A 69 48.72 -8.77 -3.93
N GLY A 70 49.04 -9.36 -2.78
CA GLY A 70 48.77 -8.77 -1.47
C GLY A 70 49.45 -7.42 -1.26
N ASN A 71 50.66 -7.24 -1.80
CA ASN A 71 51.43 -6.00 -1.72
C ASN A 71 50.94 -4.91 -2.70
N THR A 72 50.54 -5.29 -3.92
CA THR A 72 50.07 -4.34 -4.95
C THR A 72 48.73 -3.69 -4.60
N LEU A 73 47.81 -4.39 -3.94
CA LEU A 73 46.45 -3.90 -3.67
C LEU A 73 46.34 -2.83 -2.55
N GLY A 74 47.46 -2.31 -2.03
CA GLY A 74 47.51 -1.25 -1.03
C GLY A 74 47.06 -1.68 0.38
N GLY A 75 47.92 -1.50 1.38
CA GLY A 75 47.60 -1.83 2.78
C GLY A 75 47.70 -3.31 3.18
N GLY A 76 48.37 -4.14 2.36
CA GLY A 76 48.62 -5.55 2.68
C GLY A 76 47.32 -6.34 2.78
N ASN A 77 46.74 -6.73 1.64
CA ASN A 77 45.56 -7.59 1.63
C ASN A 77 45.92 -8.97 2.18
N LEU A 78 45.82 -9.13 3.50
CA LEU A 78 46.19 -10.33 4.25
C LEU A 78 45.48 -11.59 3.71
N ARG A 79 44.33 -11.41 3.08
CA ARG A 79 43.54 -12.49 2.49
C ARG A 79 44.23 -13.09 1.26
N ALA A 80 44.80 -12.25 0.38
CA ALA A 80 45.56 -12.72 -0.77
C ALA A 80 46.85 -13.41 -0.33
N SER A 81 47.64 -12.77 0.54
CA SER A 81 48.91 -13.31 1.02
C SER A 81 48.75 -14.61 1.82
N ALA A 82 47.62 -14.80 2.53
CA ALA A 82 47.32 -16.02 3.27
C ALA A 82 46.74 -17.17 2.40
N HIS A 83 46.27 -16.88 1.18
CA HIS A 83 45.64 -17.89 0.33
C HIS A 83 46.67 -18.92 -0.17
N SER A 84 46.33 -20.20 -0.11
CA SER A 84 47.23 -21.29 -0.51
C SER A 84 46.54 -22.46 -1.22
N SER A 85 45.21 -22.36 -1.40
CA SER A 85 44.38 -23.39 -2.01
C SER A 85 44.08 -23.06 -3.48
N SER A 86 43.70 -24.11 -4.23
CA SER A 86 43.23 -23.96 -5.61
C SER A 86 41.69 -23.91 -5.63
N PRO A 87 41.06 -23.00 -6.40
CA PRO A 87 41.69 -22.00 -7.27
C PRO A 87 42.13 -20.73 -6.54
N PHE A 88 42.96 -19.92 -7.21
CA PHE A 88 43.26 -18.53 -6.87
C PHE A 88 42.64 -17.63 -7.95
N CYS A 89 41.66 -16.80 -7.58
CA CYS A 89 40.86 -16.01 -8.52
C CYS A 89 41.05 -14.50 -8.30
N TRP A 90 41.16 -13.72 -9.39
CA TRP A 90 41.34 -12.26 -9.33
C TRP A 90 40.80 -11.57 -10.58
N THR A 91 40.59 -10.25 -10.51
CA THR A 91 40.31 -9.41 -11.68
C THR A 91 41.54 -8.59 -12.07
N SER A 92 41.65 -8.25 -13.35
CA SER A 92 42.79 -7.51 -13.89
C SER A 92 42.37 -6.54 -15.00
N ASN A 93 43.30 -5.66 -15.39
CA ASN A 93 43.16 -4.81 -16.57
C ASN A 93 43.75 -5.42 -17.86
N THR A 94 44.27 -6.64 -17.82
CA THR A 94 44.93 -7.31 -18.96
C THR A 94 44.57 -8.78 -19.05
N ALA A 95 44.32 -9.27 -20.27
CA ALA A 95 44.08 -10.70 -20.52
C ALA A 95 45.36 -11.51 -20.73
N ASP A 96 46.52 -10.87 -20.61
CA ASP A 96 47.81 -11.49 -20.92
C ASP A 96 48.20 -12.56 -19.88
N GLN A 97 48.17 -13.81 -20.33
CA GLN A 97 48.56 -14.99 -19.55
C GLN A 97 50.07 -15.07 -19.28
N SER A 98 50.90 -14.38 -20.07
CA SER A 98 52.36 -14.38 -19.91
C SER A 98 52.82 -13.44 -18.79
N SER A 99 51.96 -12.51 -18.39
CA SER A 99 52.27 -11.57 -17.32
C SER A 99 52.02 -12.21 -15.95
N ASN A 100 53.07 -12.75 -15.35
CA ASN A 100 53.13 -13.01 -13.90
C ASN A 100 53.14 -11.69 -13.07
N SER A 101 52.66 -10.60 -13.65
CA SER A 101 52.72 -9.26 -13.08
C SER A 101 51.54 -9.07 -12.13
N ALA A 102 51.84 -8.85 -10.86
CA ALA A 102 50.83 -8.50 -9.87
C ALA A 102 50.31 -7.05 -10.09
N ASP A 103 51.05 -6.22 -10.84
CA ASP A 103 50.74 -4.80 -11.06
C ASP A 103 49.49 -4.56 -11.91
N SER A 104 49.02 -5.60 -12.63
CA SER A 104 47.79 -5.55 -13.41
C SER A 104 46.54 -5.99 -12.64
N VAL A 105 46.71 -6.48 -11.40
CA VAL A 105 45.61 -6.99 -10.57
C VAL A 105 44.82 -5.83 -9.97
N LEU A 106 43.50 -5.85 -10.20
CA LEU A 106 42.56 -4.86 -9.70
C LEU A 106 41.91 -5.31 -8.39
N GLU A 107 41.60 -6.60 -8.26
CA GLU A 107 40.93 -7.16 -7.08
C GLU A 107 41.29 -8.64 -6.90
N PHE A 108 41.63 -9.05 -5.67
CA PHE A 108 41.67 -10.47 -5.30
C PHE A 108 40.28 -10.97 -4.90
N ILE A 109 39.74 -11.93 -5.65
CA ILE A 109 38.39 -12.47 -5.43
C ILE A 109 38.41 -13.52 -4.31
N GLY A 110 39.34 -14.48 -4.37
CA GLY A 110 39.41 -15.58 -3.41
C GLY A 110 39.46 -16.97 -4.03
N GLY A 111 38.86 -17.94 -3.34
CA GLY A 111 38.78 -19.35 -3.76
C GLY A 111 37.57 -19.66 -4.64
N CYS A 112 37.17 -20.93 -4.68
CA CYS A 112 36.04 -21.38 -5.49
C CYS A 112 34.72 -20.73 -5.06
N ASP A 113 34.38 -20.74 -3.77
CA ASP A 113 33.10 -20.20 -3.30
C ASP A 113 33.00 -18.69 -3.53
N ASP A 114 34.11 -17.97 -3.32
CA ASP A 114 34.20 -16.53 -3.60
C ASP A 114 34.01 -16.21 -5.08
N ALA A 115 34.59 -17.02 -5.96
CA ALA A 115 34.40 -16.86 -7.41
C ALA A 115 32.94 -17.11 -7.83
N LEU A 116 32.27 -18.09 -7.21
CA LEU A 116 30.85 -18.35 -7.47
C LEU A 116 29.96 -17.19 -6.98
N ASP A 117 30.25 -16.62 -5.81
CA ASP A 117 29.55 -15.44 -5.29
C ASP A 117 29.79 -14.20 -6.14
N TRP A 118 31.02 -14.02 -6.62
CA TRP A 118 31.35 -12.97 -7.58
C TRP A 118 30.55 -13.13 -8.89
N CYS A 119 30.47 -14.35 -9.44
CA CYS A 119 29.67 -14.63 -10.63
C CYS A 119 28.17 -14.33 -10.44
N ARG A 120 27.61 -14.66 -9.27
CA ARG A 120 26.21 -14.34 -8.93
C ARG A 120 25.97 -12.83 -8.92
N LYS A 121 26.87 -12.06 -8.33
CA LYS A 121 26.80 -10.59 -8.30
C LYS A 121 26.96 -9.99 -9.71
N PHE A 122 27.88 -10.52 -10.51
CA PHE A 122 28.12 -10.04 -11.88
C PHE A 122 26.92 -10.28 -12.81
N ALA A 123 26.26 -11.43 -12.66
CA ALA A 123 25.08 -11.81 -13.44
C ALA A 123 23.83 -10.98 -13.12
N GLN A 124 23.83 -10.22 -12.01
CA GLN A 124 22.74 -9.29 -11.73
C GLN A 124 22.77 -8.15 -12.76
N PRO A 125 21.60 -7.66 -13.20
CA PRO A 125 21.55 -6.50 -14.08
C PRO A 125 22.26 -5.32 -13.39
N PRO A 126 23.07 -4.52 -14.13
CA PRO A 126 23.61 -3.29 -13.56
C PRO A 126 22.42 -2.43 -13.09
N PRO A 127 22.55 -1.70 -11.97
CA PRO A 127 21.55 -0.71 -11.62
C PRO A 127 21.39 0.21 -12.83
N ALA A 128 20.14 0.47 -13.21
CA ALA A 128 19.83 1.30 -14.36
C ALA A 128 20.61 2.62 -14.29
N PRO A 129 21.23 3.10 -15.39
CA PRO A 129 21.88 4.40 -15.40
C PRO A 129 20.86 5.45 -14.97
N SER A 130 21.16 6.14 -13.87
CA SER A 130 20.34 7.17 -13.28
C SER A 130 20.33 8.41 -14.16
N THR A 131 19.53 8.39 -15.22
CA THR A 131 19.07 9.61 -15.90
C THR A 131 17.72 10.02 -15.31
N SER A 132 17.75 10.47 -14.06
CA SER A 132 16.82 11.44 -13.48
C SER A 132 17.19 11.59 -12.00
N THR A 133 17.23 12.83 -11.53
CA THR A 133 17.39 13.22 -10.12
C THR A 133 16.16 12.92 -9.27
N ASP A 134 15.30 11.97 -9.66
CA ASP A 134 14.00 11.72 -8.99
C ASP A 134 13.88 10.31 -8.37
N GLY A 135 14.98 9.56 -8.32
CA GLY A 135 15.00 8.16 -7.90
C GLY A 135 16.28 7.72 -7.22
N GLU A 136 16.78 8.47 -6.24
CA GLU A 136 17.55 7.82 -5.18
C GLU A 136 16.63 6.78 -4.54
N GLY A 137 17.09 5.52 -4.42
CA GLY A 137 16.39 4.54 -3.60
C GLY A 137 16.10 5.18 -2.24
N ASN A 138 14.85 5.11 -1.78
CA ASN A 138 14.42 5.78 -0.55
C ASN A 138 15.13 5.13 0.65
N ILE A 139 16.38 5.53 0.92
CA ILE A 139 17.22 5.01 1.99
C ILE A 139 16.79 5.73 3.27
N ALA A 140 16.38 4.97 4.28
CA ALA A 140 16.00 5.52 5.57
C ALA A 140 17.24 5.93 6.36
N GLU A 141 17.39 7.23 6.61
CA GLU A 141 18.35 7.76 7.58
C GLU A 141 17.69 7.86 8.97
N MET A 142 17.86 6.82 9.80
CA MET A 142 17.38 6.80 11.19
C MET A 142 18.51 7.14 12.16
N VAL A 143 18.18 7.84 13.25
CA VAL A 143 19.10 8.07 14.36
C VAL A 143 19.28 6.77 15.14
N PRO A 144 20.50 6.46 15.66
CA PRO A 144 20.71 5.29 16.51
C PRO A 144 19.73 5.25 17.68
N ASP A 145 19.08 4.11 17.87
CA ASP A 145 18.02 3.90 18.86
C ASP A 145 18.51 3.29 20.18
N GLY A 146 19.80 2.96 20.26
CA GLY A 146 20.42 2.36 21.44
C GLY A 146 20.05 0.89 21.69
N HIS A 147 19.43 0.21 20.73
CA HIS A 147 19.12 -1.21 20.87
C HIS A 147 20.38 -2.07 20.87
N SER A 148 20.39 -3.06 21.76
CA SER A 148 21.39 -4.12 21.86
C SER A 148 20.66 -5.47 21.89
N PRO A 149 21.08 -6.47 21.10
CA PRO A 149 20.52 -7.83 21.19
C PRO A 149 20.66 -8.47 22.57
N SER A 150 21.62 -7.99 23.37
CA SER A 150 21.77 -8.36 24.78
C SER A 150 21.20 -7.24 25.66
N HIS A 151 20.01 -7.45 26.21
CA HIS A 151 19.34 -6.55 27.15
C HIS A 151 18.49 -7.31 28.16
N SER A 152 18.09 -6.65 29.26
CA SER A 152 17.25 -7.23 30.32
C SER A 152 15.76 -6.94 30.19
N TYR A 153 15.32 -6.27 29.11
CA TYR A 153 13.90 -5.99 28.88
C TYR A 153 13.10 -7.24 28.53
N ASP A 154 11.80 -7.22 28.79
CA ASP A 154 10.91 -8.35 28.52
C ASP A 154 10.82 -8.68 27.02
N TYR A 155 10.87 -7.66 26.17
CA TYR A 155 10.73 -7.78 24.70
C TYR A 155 11.73 -6.91 23.93
N ASP A 156 12.17 -7.40 22.77
CA ASP A 156 12.93 -6.61 21.79
C ASP A 156 12.05 -5.52 21.17
N LEU A 157 10.80 -5.88 20.85
CA LEU A 157 9.81 -5.00 20.25
C LEU A 157 8.46 -5.15 20.96
N LEU A 158 7.95 -4.03 21.48
CA LEU A 158 6.58 -3.90 21.92
C LEU A 158 5.76 -3.11 20.89
N ILE A 159 4.62 -3.65 20.46
CA ILE A 159 3.72 -2.96 19.53
C ILE A 159 2.45 -2.55 20.26
N LEU A 160 2.10 -1.27 20.17
CA LEU A 160 0.85 -0.71 20.68
C LEU A 160 -0.16 -0.61 19.54
N GLY A 161 -1.08 -1.57 19.47
CA GLY A 161 -2.16 -1.64 18.48
C GLY A 161 -2.09 -2.92 17.64
N GLY A 162 -3.12 -3.76 17.75
CA GLY A 162 -3.29 -5.01 17.00
C GLY A 162 -4.05 -4.85 15.68
N GLY A 163 -3.82 -3.73 14.98
CA GLY A 163 -4.39 -3.45 13.66
C GLY A 163 -3.54 -3.94 12.49
N SER A 164 -3.92 -3.55 11.27
CA SER A 164 -3.25 -3.98 10.03
C SER A 164 -1.72 -3.82 10.06
N GLY A 165 -1.24 -2.63 10.45
CA GLY A 165 0.19 -2.33 10.54
C GLY A 165 0.89 -3.09 11.68
N GLY A 166 0.33 -3.03 12.89
CA GLY A 166 0.93 -3.67 14.07
C GLY A 166 1.02 -5.19 13.94
N LEU A 167 -0.01 -5.85 13.41
CA LEU A 167 0.01 -7.29 13.14
C LEU A 167 0.98 -7.67 12.02
N ALA A 168 1.17 -6.81 11.01
CA ALA A 168 2.13 -7.07 9.95
C ALA A 168 3.58 -6.91 10.45
N ALA A 169 3.84 -5.84 11.21
CA ALA A 169 5.13 -5.56 11.81
C ALA A 169 5.54 -6.65 12.80
N SER A 170 4.66 -7.05 13.72
CA SER A 170 5.00 -8.05 14.74
C SER A 170 5.42 -9.38 14.13
N LYS A 171 4.67 -9.85 13.14
CA LYS A 171 4.93 -11.11 12.44
C LYS A 171 6.23 -11.05 11.63
N GLU A 172 6.54 -9.90 11.02
CA GLU A 172 7.80 -9.73 10.27
C GLU A 172 9.00 -9.63 11.23
N ALA A 173 8.89 -8.88 12.33
CA ALA A 173 9.95 -8.76 13.33
C ALA A 173 10.25 -10.11 14.02
N ALA A 174 9.21 -10.87 14.40
CA ALA A 174 9.38 -12.20 14.98
C ALA A 174 10.06 -13.19 14.01
N LYS A 175 9.70 -13.12 12.71
CA LYS A 175 10.39 -13.90 11.66
C LYS A 175 11.88 -13.56 11.55
N LEU A 176 12.27 -12.34 11.91
CA LEU A 176 13.67 -11.87 11.92
C LEU A 176 14.38 -12.13 13.27
N GLY A 177 13.76 -12.90 14.18
CA GLY A 177 14.36 -13.34 15.44
C GLY A 177 14.11 -12.43 16.63
N ALA A 178 13.31 -11.36 16.50
CA ALA A 178 12.95 -10.51 17.63
C ALA A 178 11.92 -11.20 18.54
N LYS A 179 12.06 -11.03 19.86
CA LYS A 179 11.03 -11.36 20.85
C LYS A 179 10.00 -10.24 20.89
N VAL A 180 8.78 -10.52 20.42
CA VAL A 180 7.75 -9.50 20.17
C VAL A 180 6.52 -9.68 21.06
N ALA A 181 5.99 -8.56 21.57
CA ALA A 181 4.65 -8.47 22.13
C ALA A 181 3.76 -7.48 21.35
N VAL A 182 2.48 -7.81 21.22
CA VAL A 182 1.45 -6.92 20.68
C VAL A 182 0.40 -6.68 21.74
N LEU A 183 0.24 -5.42 22.13
CA LEU A 183 -0.85 -4.92 22.96
C LEU A 183 -1.99 -4.47 22.05
N ASP A 184 -3.19 -5.01 22.22
CA ASP A 184 -4.39 -4.53 21.53
C ASP A 184 -5.51 -4.31 22.54
N TYR A 185 -6.22 -3.19 22.42
CA TYR A 185 -7.36 -2.89 23.26
C TYR A 185 -8.37 -2.05 22.48
N VAL A 186 -9.60 -2.56 22.36
CA VAL A 186 -10.69 -1.87 21.68
C VAL A 186 -11.52 -1.10 22.69
N LYS A 187 -11.32 0.21 22.77
CA LYS A 187 -12.21 1.10 23.51
C LYS A 187 -13.60 1.08 22.85
N PRO A 188 -14.69 0.81 23.61
CA PRO A 188 -16.04 0.87 23.04
C PRO A 188 -16.31 2.21 22.37
N SER A 189 -17.10 2.21 21.30
CA SER A 189 -17.67 3.44 20.74
C SER A 189 -18.60 4.11 21.77
N PRO A 190 -19.00 5.38 21.58
CA PRO A 190 -20.04 6.00 22.41
C PRO A 190 -21.34 5.20 22.46
N ALA A 191 -21.69 4.47 21.38
CA ALA A 191 -22.85 3.58 21.32
C ALA A 191 -22.61 2.19 21.97
N GLY A 192 -21.40 1.92 22.47
CA GLY A 192 -21.03 0.69 23.17
C GLY A 192 -20.48 -0.43 22.28
N SER A 193 -20.33 -0.20 20.98
CA SER A 193 -19.79 -1.19 20.03
C SER A 193 -18.32 -1.49 20.31
N LYS A 194 -17.96 -2.78 20.25
CA LYS A 194 -16.59 -3.28 20.41
C LYS A 194 -16.38 -4.51 19.55
N TRP A 195 -15.13 -4.84 19.26
CA TRP A 195 -14.77 -5.94 18.36
C TRP A 195 -13.50 -6.68 18.80
N GLY A 196 -13.07 -7.65 17.98
CA GLY A 196 -11.89 -8.49 18.24
C GLY A 196 -10.60 -8.00 17.58
N LEU A 197 -9.55 -8.80 17.70
CA LEU A 197 -8.22 -8.50 17.13
C LEU A 197 -8.27 -8.33 15.60
N GLY A 198 -7.49 -7.40 15.06
CA GLY A 198 -7.42 -7.12 13.62
C GLY A 198 -7.51 -5.63 13.28
N GLY A 199 -7.86 -4.80 14.26
CA GLY A 199 -8.02 -3.34 14.11
C GLY A 199 -9.18 -2.93 13.21
N THR A 200 -9.14 -1.68 12.77
CA THR A 200 -10.24 -1.01 12.04
C THR A 200 -10.62 -1.76 10.77
N CYS A 201 -9.68 -2.05 9.87
CA CYS A 201 -10.00 -2.58 8.55
C CYS A 201 -10.75 -3.92 8.59
N VAL A 202 -10.36 -4.80 9.52
CA VAL A 202 -10.95 -6.13 9.68
C VAL A 202 -12.36 -6.04 10.25
N ASN A 203 -12.58 -5.18 11.25
CA ASN A 203 -13.79 -5.22 12.06
C ASN A 203 -14.84 -4.17 11.68
N VAL A 204 -14.39 -2.96 11.33
CA VAL A 204 -15.23 -1.76 11.16
C VAL A 204 -14.75 -0.84 10.03
N GLY A 205 -14.16 -1.44 8.99
CA GLY A 205 -13.53 -0.73 7.89
C GLY A 205 -13.60 -1.52 6.60
N CYS A 206 -12.47 -1.68 5.91
CA CYS A 206 -12.43 -2.19 4.54
C CYS A 206 -13.19 -3.51 4.31
N ILE A 207 -13.07 -4.49 5.23
CA ILE A 207 -13.70 -5.80 5.08
C ILE A 207 -15.24 -5.71 5.11
N PRO A 208 -15.89 -5.25 6.20
CA PRO A 208 -17.34 -5.13 6.21
C PRO A 208 -17.84 -4.11 5.17
N LYS A 209 -17.12 -3.00 4.96
CA LYS A 209 -17.45 -2.00 3.93
C LYS A 209 -17.56 -2.64 2.55
N LYS A 210 -16.54 -3.40 2.12
CA LYS A 210 -16.54 -3.99 0.76
C LYS A 210 -17.54 -5.14 0.64
N LEU A 211 -17.82 -5.89 1.71
CA LEU A 211 -18.87 -6.91 1.71
C LEU A 211 -20.28 -6.30 1.60
N MET A 212 -20.55 -5.19 2.30
CA MET A 212 -21.82 -4.47 2.20
C MET A 212 -21.97 -3.75 0.86
N HIS A 213 -20.88 -3.16 0.34
CA HIS A 213 -20.83 -2.64 -1.03
C HIS A 213 -21.14 -3.73 -2.06
N ASN A 214 -20.54 -4.92 -1.91
CA ASN A 214 -20.85 -6.04 -2.80
C ASN A 214 -22.32 -6.48 -2.73
N ALA A 215 -22.95 -6.42 -1.55
CA ALA A 215 -24.39 -6.68 -1.43
C ALA A 215 -25.23 -5.63 -2.20
N ALA A 216 -24.83 -4.36 -2.15
CA ALA A 216 -25.45 -3.29 -2.93
C ALA A 216 -25.26 -3.49 -4.44
N LEU A 217 -24.05 -3.85 -4.91
CA LEU A 217 -23.79 -4.16 -6.31
C LEU A 217 -24.65 -5.35 -6.79
N LEU A 218 -24.70 -6.43 -6.00
CA LEU A 218 -25.52 -7.60 -6.34
C LEU A 218 -27.01 -7.26 -6.44
N ASN A 219 -27.52 -6.41 -5.54
CA ASN A 219 -28.90 -5.94 -5.60
C ASN A 219 -29.13 -5.07 -6.85
N GLY A 220 -28.20 -4.16 -7.16
CA GLY A 220 -28.24 -3.36 -8.39
C GLY A 220 -28.28 -4.24 -9.64
N ASN A 221 -27.45 -5.29 -9.70
CA ASN A 221 -27.46 -6.22 -10.84
C ASN A 221 -28.77 -7.01 -10.93
N TYR A 222 -29.35 -7.40 -9.79
CA TYR A 222 -30.66 -8.08 -9.77
C TYR A 222 -31.79 -7.18 -10.30
N VAL A 223 -31.80 -5.92 -9.87
CA VAL A 223 -32.85 -4.95 -10.23
C VAL A 223 -32.70 -4.49 -11.68
N HIS A 224 -31.48 -4.14 -12.09
CA HIS A 224 -31.23 -3.42 -13.34
C HIS A 224 -30.68 -4.26 -14.49
N ASP A 225 -30.02 -5.39 -14.22
CA ASP A 225 -29.25 -6.10 -15.26
C ASP A 225 -29.87 -7.47 -15.58
N GLN A 226 -30.13 -8.29 -14.55
CA GLN A 226 -30.56 -9.69 -14.70
C GLN A 226 -31.74 -9.89 -15.67
N PRO A 227 -32.82 -9.09 -15.64
CA PRO A 227 -33.93 -9.25 -16.57
C PRO A 227 -33.50 -9.12 -18.03
N HIS A 228 -32.60 -8.18 -18.36
CA HIS A 228 -32.13 -7.97 -19.73
C HIS A 228 -31.18 -9.05 -20.22
N TYR A 229 -30.60 -9.82 -19.30
CA TYR A 229 -29.87 -11.05 -19.61
C TYR A 229 -30.77 -12.31 -19.60
N GLY A 230 -32.10 -12.14 -19.50
CA GLY A 230 -33.08 -13.23 -19.51
C GLY A 230 -33.18 -14.03 -18.21
N ILE A 231 -32.58 -13.53 -17.11
CA ILE A 231 -32.57 -14.20 -15.81
C ILE A 231 -33.78 -13.74 -14.99
N GLY A 232 -34.54 -14.69 -14.44
CA GLY A 232 -35.72 -14.37 -13.63
C GLY A 232 -36.94 -13.88 -14.43
N VAL A 233 -36.87 -13.94 -15.76
CA VAL A 233 -37.95 -13.56 -16.69
C VAL A 233 -38.85 -14.77 -16.96
N THR A 234 -40.17 -14.59 -16.90
CA THR A 234 -41.17 -15.62 -17.28
C THR A 234 -41.91 -15.26 -18.58
N PRO A 235 -42.48 -16.23 -19.31
CA PRO A 235 -43.30 -15.95 -20.50
C PRO A 235 -44.41 -14.92 -20.24
N GLU A 236 -45.04 -14.98 -19.06
CA GLU A 236 -46.08 -14.04 -18.65
C GLU A 236 -45.52 -12.62 -18.48
N SER A 237 -44.31 -12.47 -17.92
CA SER A 237 -43.66 -11.16 -17.79
C SER A 237 -43.22 -10.57 -19.13
N ILE A 238 -42.92 -11.41 -20.12
CA ILE A 238 -42.60 -11.01 -21.50
C ILE A 238 -43.88 -10.54 -22.20
N GLU A 239 -44.96 -11.32 -22.11
CA GLU A 239 -46.25 -11.01 -22.73
C GLU A 239 -46.87 -9.73 -22.14
N ALA A 240 -46.82 -9.59 -20.81
CA ALA A 240 -47.28 -8.39 -20.10
C ALA A 240 -46.52 -7.12 -20.52
N ASN A 241 -45.27 -7.25 -20.97
CA ASN A 241 -44.40 -6.16 -21.37
C ASN A 241 -44.18 -6.10 -22.89
N TYR A 242 -45.07 -6.70 -23.69
CA TYR A 242 -45.01 -6.68 -25.16
C TYR A 242 -43.67 -7.16 -25.75
N GLY A 243 -43.03 -8.15 -25.14
CA GLY A 243 -41.75 -8.69 -25.61
C GLY A 243 -40.51 -8.07 -24.98
N MET A 244 -40.65 -7.08 -24.08
CA MET A 244 -39.53 -6.39 -23.43
C MET A 244 -39.29 -6.88 -21.99
N THR A 245 -38.04 -6.93 -21.57
CA THR A 245 -37.64 -7.19 -20.17
C THR A 245 -37.66 -5.88 -19.39
N GLN A 246 -38.22 -5.87 -18.17
CA GLN A 246 -38.27 -4.69 -17.29
C GLN A 246 -37.35 -4.87 -16.09
N ASP A 247 -36.83 -3.75 -15.58
CA ASP A 247 -36.15 -3.69 -14.29
C ASP A 247 -37.11 -4.14 -13.18
N ASN A 248 -36.68 -5.10 -12.35
CA ASN A 248 -37.54 -5.68 -11.31
C ASN A 248 -37.38 -4.91 -10.00
N THR A 249 -38.48 -4.44 -9.41
CA THR A 249 -38.46 -3.49 -8.29
C THR A 249 -38.39 -4.11 -6.88
N ALA A 250 -38.34 -5.43 -6.71
CA ALA A 250 -38.40 -6.00 -5.36
C ALA A 250 -37.68 -7.34 -5.18
N ALA A 251 -36.37 -7.30 -4.92
CA ALA A 251 -35.77 -8.26 -3.99
C ALA A 251 -35.91 -7.71 -2.57
N THR A 252 -36.41 -8.52 -1.63
CA THR A 252 -36.43 -8.14 -0.21
C THR A 252 -35.05 -8.36 0.39
N HIS A 253 -34.32 -7.28 0.68
CA HIS A 253 -33.03 -7.36 1.37
C HIS A 253 -33.22 -7.54 2.88
N SER A 254 -32.49 -8.50 3.49
CA SER A 254 -32.47 -8.70 4.95
C SER A 254 -31.18 -8.14 5.56
N TRP A 255 -31.30 -7.02 6.29
CA TRP A 255 -30.18 -6.45 7.04
C TRP A 255 -29.60 -7.44 8.05
N ASP A 256 -30.45 -8.15 8.78
CA ASP A 256 -30.00 -9.11 9.79
C ASP A 256 -29.17 -10.25 9.19
N MET A 257 -29.60 -10.79 8.05
CA MET A 257 -28.85 -11.83 7.34
C MET A 257 -27.48 -11.32 6.88
N LEU A 258 -27.44 -10.14 6.24
CA LEU A 258 -26.19 -9.53 5.77
C LEU A 258 -25.23 -9.28 6.94
N LYS A 259 -25.71 -8.58 7.98
CA LYS A 259 -24.96 -8.31 9.21
C LYS A 259 -24.42 -9.60 9.82
N GLN A 260 -25.25 -10.62 10.01
CA GLN A 260 -24.81 -11.88 10.63
C GLN A 260 -23.69 -12.56 9.83
N ASN A 261 -23.81 -12.62 8.49
CA ASN A 261 -22.81 -13.24 7.63
C ASN A 261 -21.49 -12.45 7.62
N VAL A 262 -21.56 -11.12 7.55
CA VAL A 262 -20.38 -10.25 7.65
C VAL A 262 -19.70 -10.44 9.01
N GLN A 263 -20.46 -10.44 10.11
CA GLN A 263 -19.92 -10.65 11.45
C GLN A 263 -19.33 -12.05 11.64
N ASN A 264 -19.92 -13.09 11.04
CA ASN A 264 -19.35 -14.44 11.05
C ASN A 264 -17.98 -14.48 10.36
N HIS A 265 -17.85 -13.83 9.21
CA HIS A 265 -16.56 -13.72 8.52
C HIS A 265 -15.52 -12.98 9.36
N ILE A 266 -15.89 -11.85 9.97
CA ILE A 266 -15.01 -11.07 10.86
C ILE A 266 -14.53 -11.90 12.05
N ARG A 267 -15.42 -12.65 12.72
CA ARG A 267 -15.02 -13.54 13.83
C ARG A 267 -14.01 -14.60 13.38
N GLY A 268 -14.18 -15.14 12.17
CA GLY A 268 -13.20 -16.04 11.55
C GLY A 268 -11.83 -15.39 11.38
N LEU A 269 -11.79 -14.15 10.90
CA LEU A 269 -10.54 -13.38 10.77
C LEU A 269 -9.92 -13.08 12.14
N ASN A 270 -10.71 -12.66 13.13
CA ASN A 270 -10.19 -12.40 14.49
C ASN A 270 -9.52 -13.65 15.08
N PHE A 271 -10.15 -14.82 14.91
CA PHE A 271 -9.59 -16.09 15.33
C PHE A 271 -8.29 -16.41 14.59
N LYS A 272 -8.29 -16.27 13.26
CA LYS A 272 -7.10 -16.51 12.43
C LYS A 272 -5.92 -15.62 12.85
N TYR A 273 -6.13 -14.33 13.11
CA TYR A 273 -5.04 -13.46 13.58
C TYR A 273 -4.46 -13.90 14.92
N ARG A 274 -5.27 -14.39 15.86
CA ARG A 274 -4.75 -14.91 17.14
C ARG A 274 -3.92 -16.18 16.92
N VAL A 275 -4.35 -17.06 16.03
CA VAL A 275 -3.60 -18.27 15.66
C VAL A 275 -2.28 -17.89 14.99
N ASP A 276 -2.32 -16.99 14.00
CA ASP A 276 -1.16 -16.47 13.27
C ASP A 276 -0.08 -15.89 14.19
N LEU A 277 -0.47 -15.16 15.25
CA LEU A 277 0.46 -14.59 16.23
C LEU A 277 1.11 -15.69 17.06
N ARG A 278 0.30 -16.64 17.57
CA ARG A 278 0.79 -17.76 18.38
C ARG A 278 1.76 -18.65 17.59
N GLU A 279 1.45 -18.98 16.34
CA GLU A 279 2.31 -19.80 15.48
C GLU A 279 3.65 -19.14 15.14
N LYS A 280 3.72 -17.82 15.23
CA LYS A 280 4.96 -17.04 15.04
C LYS A 280 5.59 -16.62 16.36
N GLU A 281 5.15 -17.20 17.47
CA GLU A 281 5.68 -16.95 18.81
C GLU A 281 5.58 -15.46 19.23
N VAL A 282 4.63 -14.72 18.66
CA VAL A 282 4.33 -13.35 19.07
C VAL A 282 3.40 -13.39 20.27
N THR A 283 3.80 -12.75 21.37
CA THR A 283 2.95 -12.65 22.56
C THR A 283 1.81 -11.66 22.29
N TYR A 284 0.57 -12.13 22.39
CA TYR A 284 -0.62 -11.29 22.25
C TYR A 284 -1.20 -10.94 23.62
N LEU A 285 -1.32 -9.65 23.91
CA LEU A 285 -1.85 -9.12 25.16
C LEU A 285 -3.06 -8.23 24.87
N ASN A 286 -4.25 -8.65 25.32
CA ASN A 286 -5.46 -7.84 25.19
C ASN A 286 -5.54 -6.81 26.33
N LEU A 287 -4.61 -5.85 26.34
CA LEU A 287 -4.41 -4.87 27.40
C LEU A 287 -4.23 -3.48 26.79
N LEU A 288 -4.74 -2.46 27.48
CA LEU A 288 -4.47 -1.07 27.14
C LEU A 288 -3.06 -0.70 27.64
N GLY A 289 -2.21 -0.15 26.77
CA GLY A 289 -0.86 0.29 27.13
C GLY A 289 -0.76 1.81 27.30
N LYS A 290 0.00 2.25 28.31
CA LYS A 290 0.35 3.66 28.57
C LYS A 290 1.84 3.76 28.92
N PHE A 291 2.55 4.70 28.30
CA PHE A 291 3.96 4.97 28.60
C PHE A 291 4.12 5.46 30.04
N VAL A 292 5.02 4.79 30.78
CA VAL A 292 5.56 5.27 32.06
C VAL A 292 6.85 6.02 31.80
N ASP A 293 7.72 5.43 30.97
CA ASP A 293 8.98 6.00 30.51
C ASP A 293 9.32 5.47 29.10
N LYS A 294 10.56 5.72 28.64
CA LYS A 294 11.01 5.37 27.28
C LYS A 294 11.12 3.86 27.00
N ASN A 295 11.09 3.02 28.04
CA ASN A 295 11.29 1.57 27.95
C ASN A 295 10.29 0.76 28.77
N THR A 296 9.30 1.41 29.39
CA THR A 296 8.28 0.77 30.24
C THR A 296 6.87 1.23 29.88
N ILE A 297 5.97 0.27 29.63
CA ILE A 297 4.53 0.47 29.47
C ILE A 297 3.79 -0.05 30.71
N GLU A 298 2.93 0.78 31.29
CA GLU A 298 1.84 0.33 32.17
C GLU A 298 0.75 -0.31 31.32
N THR A 299 0.29 -1.49 31.72
CA THR A 299 -0.75 -2.25 31.04
C THR A 299 -1.99 -2.37 31.93
N VAL A 300 -3.16 -2.21 31.34
CA VAL A 300 -4.45 -2.33 32.03
C VAL A 300 -5.33 -3.36 31.34
N ASP A 301 -5.80 -4.35 32.08
CA ASP A 301 -6.72 -5.37 31.57
C ASP A 301 -8.18 -4.92 31.58
N LYS A 302 -9.08 -5.73 31.00
CA LYS A 302 -10.53 -5.44 30.98
C LYS A 302 -11.19 -5.38 32.36
N LYS A 303 -10.54 -5.87 33.42
CA LYS A 303 -11.01 -5.83 34.81
C LYS A 303 -10.42 -4.63 35.57
N GLY A 304 -9.53 -3.86 34.95
CA GLY A 304 -8.83 -2.74 35.58
C GLY A 304 -7.58 -3.15 36.36
N ASN A 305 -7.10 -4.39 36.21
CA ASN A 305 -5.83 -4.80 36.83
C ASN A 305 -4.67 -4.11 36.10
N VAL A 306 -3.72 -3.60 36.87
CA VAL A 306 -2.55 -2.87 36.38
C VAL A 306 -1.31 -3.73 36.53
N ASP A 307 -0.46 -3.77 35.50
CA ASP A 307 0.86 -4.39 35.49
C ASP A 307 1.81 -3.58 34.61
N THR A 308 3.08 -3.98 34.49
CA THR A 308 4.08 -3.31 33.65
C THR A 308 4.77 -4.27 32.69
N VAL A 309 5.13 -3.78 31.51
CA VAL A 309 5.93 -4.50 30.51
C VAL A 309 7.10 -3.62 30.08
N THR A 310 8.30 -4.18 30.04
CA THR A 310 9.50 -3.49 29.58
C THR A 310 9.89 -3.88 28.16
N PHE A 311 10.53 -2.97 27.42
CA PHE A 311 10.87 -3.18 26.01
C PHE A 311 12.14 -2.42 25.60
N SER A 312 12.84 -2.93 24.59
CA SER A 312 13.96 -2.21 23.97
C SER A 312 13.46 -1.15 22.97
N ARG A 313 12.58 -1.56 22.04
CA ARG A 313 11.95 -0.68 21.04
C ARG A 313 10.43 -0.74 21.16
N CYS A 314 9.76 0.38 20.89
CA CYS A 314 8.30 0.44 20.83
C CYS A 314 7.83 0.91 19.45
N MET A 315 6.77 0.30 18.93
CA MET A 315 6.09 0.73 17.71
C MET A 315 4.62 1.07 17.99
N ILE A 316 4.25 2.32 17.79
CA ILE A 316 2.89 2.84 17.95
C ILE A 316 2.12 2.59 16.65
N ALA A 317 1.07 1.78 16.72
CA ALA A 317 0.23 1.36 15.61
C ALA A 317 -1.27 1.37 15.98
N VAL A 318 -1.68 2.34 16.81
CA VAL A 318 -3.03 2.43 17.41
C VAL A 318 -4.12 2.91 16.45
N GLY A 319 -3.72 3.42 15.28
CA GLY A 319 -4.65 3.91 14.24
C GLY A 319 -5.43 5.16 14.66
N GLY A 320 -6.55 5.40 13.96
CA GLY A 320 -7.48 6.49 14.29
C GLY A 320 -8.88 6.00 14.65
N ARG A 321 -9.65 6.86 15.33
CA ARG A 321 -11.06 6.64 15.70
C ARG A 321 -11.97 7.74 15.10
N PRO A 322 -13.27 7.46 14.86
CA PRO A 322 -14.20 8.46 14.35
C PRO A 322 -14.25 9.71 15.24
N THR A 323 -14.27 10.88 14.61
CA THR A 323 -14.50 12.14 15.31
C THR A 323 -15.99 12.27 15.66
N PRO A 324 -16.37 12.50 16.93
CA PRO A 324 -17.76 12.65 17.32
C PRO A 324 -18.38 13.93 16.75
N LEU A 325 -19.68 13.92 16.52
CA LEU A 325 -20.41 15.10 16.04
C LEU A 325 -20.49 16.15 17.15
N ASN A 326 -19.95 17.34 16.90
CA ASN A 326 -19.88 18.41 17.88
C ASN A 326 -21.10 19.35 17.81
N CYS A 327 -22.25 18.87 18.29
CA CYS A 327 -23.48 19.65 18.43
C CYS A 327 -24.34 19.12 19.59
N GLU A 328 -25.40 19.85 19.98
CA GLU A 328 -26.33 19.39 21.02
C GLU A 328 -26.95 18.05 20.61
N GLY A 329 -26.84 17.03 21.47
CA GLY A 329 -27.35 15.69 21.16
C GLY A 329 -26.50 14.89 20.16
N GLY A 330 -25.32 15.40 19.76
CA GLY A 330 -24.43 14.76 18.80
C GLY A 330 -23.99 13.34 19.20
N GLU A 331 -24.03 13.00 20.49
CA GLU A 331 -23.78 11.67 21.03
C GLU A 331 -24.80 10.61 20.61
N MET A 332 -25.97 11.01 20.09
CA MET A 332 -26.97 10.11 19.51
C MET A 332 -26.56 9.59 18.13
N ALA A 333 -25.62 10.26 17.46
CA ALA A 333 -25.09 9.80 16.18
C ALA A 333 -24.16 8.59 16.39
N ILE A 334 -24.37 7.55 15.59
CA ILE A 334 -23.43 6.43 15.49
C ILE A 334 -22.33 6.78 14.49
N SER A 335 -21.32 5.93 14.37
CA SER A 335 -20.21 6.09 13.43
C SER A 335 -20.01 4.84 12.57
N SER A 336 -18.99 4.85 11.70
CA SER A 336 -18.57 3.66 10.99
C SER A 336 -18.17 2.51 11.93
N ASP A 337 -17.76 2.82 13.17
CA ASP A 337 -17.45 1.80 14.19
C ASP A 337 -18.69 0.99 14.62
N ASP A 338 -19.90 1.45 14.30
CA ASP A 338 -21.17 0.90 14.78
C ASP A 338 -22.02 0.31 13.67
N ILE A 339 -22.08 0.96 12.50
CA ILE A 339 -23.02 0.61 11.42
C ILE A 339 -22.85 -0.82 10.93
N PHE A 340 -21.62 -1.35 10.90
CA PHE A 340 -21.33 -2.70 10.41
C PHE A 340 -21.82 -3.83 11.32
N SER A 341 -22.23 -3.50 12.55
CA SER A 341 -22.76 -4.43 13.54
C SER A 341 -24.11 -3.97 14.12
N LEU A 342 -24.77 -2.98 13.50
CA LEU A 342 -26.01 -2.41 14.04
C LEU A 342 -27.09 -3.48 14.19
N ASP A 343 -27.60 -3.68 15.41
CA ASP A 343 -28.49 -4.80 15.69
C ASP A 343 -29.85 -4.70 15.01
N ARG A 344 -30.36 -3.49 14.84
CA ARG A 344 -31.61 -3.20 14.13
C ARG A 344 -31.35 -2.79 12.68
N ASP A 345 -32.42 -2.82 11.88
CA ASP A 345 -32.40 -2.21 10.56
C ASP A 345 -32.08 -0.70 10.64
N PRO A 346 -31.19 -0.17 9.77
CA PRO A 346 -30.86 1.26 9.78
C PRO A 346 -32.03 2.20 9.46
N GLY A 347 -33.08 1.73 8.78
CA GLY A 347 -34.23 2.55 8.38
C GLY A 347 -33.85 3.70 7.44
N LYS A 348 -34.43 4.88 7.66
CA LYS A 348 -34.05 6.14 7.03
C LYS A 348 -32.78 6.70 7.69
N VAL A 349 -31.74 6.93 6.90
CA VAL A 349 -30.38 7.25 7.38
C VAL A 349 -29.93 8.64 6.94
N LEU A 350 -29.39 9.41 7.89
CA LEU A 350 -28.59 10.61 7.61
C LEU A 350 -27.10 10.29 7.75
N CYS A 351 -26.34 10.40 6.66
CA CYS A 351 -24.88 10.41 6.69
C CYS A 351 -24.36 11.84 6.81
N VAL A 352 -23.68 12.17 7.90
CA VAL A 352 -23.11 13.51 8.14
C VAL A 352 -21.64 13.51 7.74
N GLY A 353 -21.30 14.33 6.75
CA GLY A 353 -19.96 14.44 6.19
C GLY A 353 -19.89 13.97 4.74
N ALA A 354 -18.78 14.27 4.08
CA ALA A 354 -18.57 13.98 2.67
C ALA A 354 -17.21 13.32 2.39
N SER A 355 -16.69 12.60 3.39
CA SER A 355 -15.50 11.75 3.25
C SER A 355 -15.82 10.50 2.43
N TYR A 356 -14.80 9.75 2.01
CA TYR A 356 -14.99 8.45 1.36
C TYR A 356 -15.84 7.51 2.25
N ILE A 357 -15.63 7.50 3.57
CA ILE A 357 -16.42 6.69 4.51
C ILE A 357 -17.91 7.05 4.43
N SER A 358 -18.22 8.35 4.40
CA SER A 358 -19.60 8.83 4.32
C SER A 358 -20.28 8.38 3.02
N LEU A 359 -19.60 8.59 1.88
CA LEU A 359 -20.17 8.30 0.56
C LEU A 359 -20.25 6.79 0.28
N GLU A 360 -19.27 6.00 0.72
CA GLU A 360 -19.33 4.54 0.65
C GLU A 360 -20.48 4.00 1.49
N CYS A 361 -20.66 4.51 2.71
CA CYS A 361 -21.79 4.11 3.56
C CYS A 361 -23.13 4.50 2.98
N ALA A 362 -23.26 5.75 2.50
CA ALA A 362 -24.47 6.21 1.84
C ALA A 362 -24.80 5.36 0.61
N GLY A 363 -23.78 5.06 -0.20
CA GLY A 363 -23.88 4.24 -1.40
C GLY A 363 -24.40 2.84 -1.13
N PHE A 364 -23.75 2.08 -0.24
CA PHE A 364 -24.20 0.72 0.02
C PHE A 364 -25.55 0.68 0.74
N LEU A 365 -25.84 1.63 1.66
CA LEU A 365 -27.13 1.69 2.34
C LEU A 365 -28.25 1.96 1.34
N ARG A 366 -28.03 2.87 0.38
CA ARG A 366 -28.98 3.11 -0.70
C ARG A 366 -29.15 1.88 -1.59
N GLY A 367 -28.04 1.27 -2.01
CA GLY A 367 -28.06 0.11 -2.90
C GLY A 367 -28.71 -1.14 -2.29
N ILE A 368 -28.83 -1.24 -0.97
CA ILE A 368 -29.63 -2.27 -0.26
C ILE A 368 -31.06 -1.81 0.10
N GLY A 369 -31.51 -0.68 -0.46
CA GLY A 369 -32.88 -0.20 -0.39
C GLY A 369 -33.22 0.76 0.74
N LYS A 370 -32.23 1.42 1.37
CA LYS A 370 -32.50 2.43 2.42
C LYS A 370 -32.79 3.81 1.82
N ASP A 371 -33.57 4.59 2.56
CA ASP A 371 -33.72 6.03 2.32
C ASP A 371 -32.51 6.74 2.94
N VAL A 372 -31.69 7.40 2.12
CA VAL A 372 -30.40 7.94 2.52
C VAL A 372 -30.30 9.40 2.14
N THR A 373 -29.95 10.22 3.13
CA THR A 373 -29.56 11.61 2.95
C THR A 373 -28.10 11.81 3.35
N VAL A 374 -27.34 12.60 2.58
CA VAL A 374 -25.97 13.01 2.92
C VAL A 374 -25.96 14.52 3.22
N ALA A 375 -25.52 14.90 4.42
CA ALA A 375 -25.30 16.30 4.78
C ALA A 375 -23.85 16.70 4.51
N VAL A 376 -23.66 17.68 3.63
CA VAL A 376 -22.36 18.12 3.13
C VAL A 376 -22.10 19.55 3.58
N ARG A 377 -21.04 19.76 4.36
CA ARG A 377 -20.65 21.10 4.81
C ARG A 377 -20.12 21.99 3.68
N SER A 378 -19.43 21.42 2.69
CA SER A 378 -18.74 22.18 1.64
C SER A 378 -18.61 21.39 0.35
N ILE A 379 -17.61 20.51 0.24
CA ILE A 379 -17.30 19.74 -0.98
C ILE A 379 -17.20 18.25 -0.68
N LEU A 380 -17.46 17.43 -1.70
CA LEU A 380 -17.28 15.97 -1.65
C LEU A 380 -15.81 15.59 -1.72
N LEU A 381 -15.43 14.52 -1.00
CA LEU A 381 -14.11 13.87 -1.07
C LEU A 381 -12.93 14.85 -1.02
N ARG A 382 -12.91 15.81 -0.09
CA ARG A 382 -11.81 16.78 0.02
C ARG A 382 -10.44 16.08 -0.02
N GLY A 383 -9.55 16.57 -0.89
CA GLY A 383 -8.23 15.98 -1.15
C GLY A 383 -8.17 14.99 -2.33
N PHE A 384 -9.30 14.69 -2.96
CA PHE A 384 -9.34 13.95 -4.23
C PHE A 384 -9.51 14.89 -5.43
N ASP A 385 -9.47 14.36 -6.64
CA ASP A 385 -9.77 15.11 -7.86
C ASP A 385 -11.20 15.69 -7.85
N ARG A 386 -11.32 16.99 -8.15
CA ARG A 386 -12.60 17.72 -8.06
C ARG A 386 -13.63 17.25 -9.08
N GLU A 387 -13.21 16.98 -10.31
CA GLU A 387 -14.09 16.51 -11.38
C GLU A 387 -14.60 15.11 -11.06
N CYS A 388 -13.71 14.20 -10.67
CA CYS A 388 -14.14 12.86 -10.28
C CYS A 388 -15.08 12.87 -9.06
N ALA A 389 -14.80 13.70 -8.06
CA ALA A 389 -15.67 13.83 -6.90
C ALA A 389 -17.07 14.37 -7.26
N LYS A 390 -17.15 15.28 -8.23
CA LYS A 390 -18.41 15.81 -8.76
C LYS A 390 -19.21 14.70 -9.47
N LEU A 391 -18.58 13.98 -10.39
CA LEU A 391 -19.23 12.89 -11.14
C LEU A 391 -19.76 11.77 -10.22
N ILE A 392 -19.02 11.43 -9.16
CA ILE A 392 -19.51 10.50 -8.11
C ILE A 392 -20.77 11.05 -7.44
N GLY A 393 -20.78 12.33 -7.08
CA GLY A 393 -21.92 12.99 -6.45
C GLY A 393 -23.16 13.02 -7.34
N GLU A 394 -22.98 13.30 -8.63
CA GLU A 394 -24.04 13.28 -9.64
C GLU A 394 -24.61 11.86 -9.80
N HIS A 395 -23.75 10.86 -9.98
CA HIS A 395 -24.18 9.47 -10.05
C HIS A 395 -24.95 9.02 -8.79
N MET A 396 -24.48 9.38 -7.59
CA MET A 396 -25.17 9.04 -6.34
C MET A 396 -26.54 9.73 -6.22
N LYS A 397 -26.70 10.95 -6.75
CA LYS A 397 -28.02 11.63 -6.81
C LYS A 397 -28.97 10.90 -7.75
N ASP A 398 -28.48 10.46 -8.92
CA ASP A 398 -29.26 9.71 -9.90
C ASP A 398 -29.71 8.34 -9.35
N GLU A 399 -28.89 7.70 -8.51
CA GLU A 399 -29.23 6.49 -7.75
C GLU A 399 -30.22 6.76 -6.58
N GLY A 400 -30.65 8.00 -6.39
CA GLY A 400 -31.68 8.42 -5.44
C GLY A 400 -31.19 8.74 -4.03
N ILE A 401 -29.90 9.07 -3.87
CA ILE A 401 -29.37 9.62 -2.62
C ILE A 401 -29.64 11.13 -2.57
N VAL A 402 -30.26 11.60 -1.49
CA VAL A 402 -30.52 13.02 -1.30
C VAL A 402 -29.27 13.71 -0.72
N PHE A 403 -28.80 14.78 -1.34
CA PHE A 403 -27.73 15.61 -0.79
C PHE A 403 -28.28 16.91 -0.23
N ARG A 404 -27.99 17.19 1.04
CA ARG A 404 -28.18 18.51 1.65
C ARG A 404 -26.84 19.22 1.66
N GLU A 405 -26.66 20.14 0.74
CA GLU A 405 -25.42 20.88 0.53
C GLU A 405 -25.34 22.11 1.45
N GLU A 406 -24.12 22.53 1.77
CA GLU A 406 -23.79 23.70 2.61
C GLU A 406 -24.48 23.71 3.99
N VAL A 407 -24.76 22.54 4.56
CA VAL A 407 -25.36 22.41 5.90
C VAL A 407 -24.53 21.59 6.87
N VAL A 408 -24.69 21.91 8.15
CA VAL A 408 -24.21 21.09 9.27
C VAL A 408 -25.34 20.86 10.28
N PRO A 409 -25.42 19.68 10.92
CA PRO A 409 -26.31 19.49 12.05
C PRO A 409 -25.94 20.43 13.21
N THR A 410 -26.93 21.07 13.80
CA THR A 410 -26.79 21.96 14.96
C THR A 410 -27.41 21.37 16.23
N LYS A 411 -28.38 20.46 16.07
CA LYS A 411 -29.04 19.77 17.17
C LYS A 411 -29.62 18.42 16.72
N LEU A 412 -29.47 17.40 17.57
CA LEU A 412 -30.15 16.11 17.48
C LEU A 412 -31.06 15.97 18.69
N GLU A 413 -32.30 15.53 18.48
CA GLU A 413 -33.26 15.30 19.55
C GLU A 413 -34.07 14.02 19.29
N LYS A 414 -34.33 13.23 20.34
CA LYS A 414 -35.14 12.01 20.22
C LYS A 414 -36.62 12.37 20.14
N VAL A 415 -37.29 11.91 19.09
CA VAL A 415 -38.74 12.09 18.86
C VAL A 415 -39.35 10.71 18.60
N GLY A 416 -39.98 10.14 19.62
CA GLY A 416 -40.44 8.75 19.59
C GLY A 416 -39.28 7.76 19.42
N GLU A 417 -39.31 6.99 18.33
CA GLU A 417 -38.24 6.05 17.96
C GLU A 417 -37.20 6.67 17.00
N LYS A 418 -37.44 7.89 16.50
CA LYS A 418 -36.58 8.59 15.55
C LYS A 418 -35.72 9.65 16.20
N ILE A 419 -34.74 10.13 15.44
CA ILE A 419 -33.88 11.26 15.75
C ILE A 419 -34.27 12.39 14.81
N LYS A 420 -34.77 13.50 15.37
CA LYS A 420 -34.95 14.74 14.63
C LYS A 420 -33.62 15.49 14.61
N VAL A 421 -33.20 15.89 13.42
CA VAL A 421 -31.96 16.63 13.17
C VAL A 421 -32.32 18.03 12.71
N THR A 422 -31.84 19.04 13.41
CA THR A 422 -31.90 20.44 12.97
C THR A 422 -30.58 20.81 12.31
N PHE A 423 -30.66 21.49 11.17
CA PHE A 423 -29.52 21.92 10.37
C PHE A 423 -29.23 23.42 10.54
N SER A 424 -28.05 23.86 10.11
CA SER A 424 -27.59 25.25 10.18
C SER A 424 -28.44 26.24 9.39
N ASN A 425 -29.21 25.78 8.40
CA ASN A 425 -30.16 26.59 7.64
C ASN A 425 -31.53 26.74 8.33
N GLY A 426 -31.72 26.15 9.51
CA GLY A 426 -32.97 26.19 10.27
C GLY A 426 -33.98 25.10 9.91
N GLU A 427 -33.75 24.32 8.85
CA GLU A 427 -34.59 23.17 8.52
C GLU A 427 -34.37 22.00 9.47
N SER A 428 -35.34 21.09 9.52
CA SER A 428 -35.20 19.83 10.25
C SER A 428 -35.84 18.67 9.50
N ASP A 429 -35.35 17.46 9.78
CA ASP A 429 -35.96 16.21 9.29
C ASP A 429 -35.72 15.09 10.32
N GLU A 430 -36.50 14.02 10.21
CA GLU A 430 -36.44 12.86 11.11
C GLU A 430 -35.80 11.65 10.42
N TYR A 431 -34.91 11.00 11.15
CA TYR A 431 -34.14 9.84 10.70
C TYR A 431 -34.21 8.73 11.73
N ASP A 432 -34.22 7.47 11.28
CA ASP A 432 -34.10 6.32 12.15
C ASP A 432 -32.64 6.15 12.62
N THR A 433 -31.67 6.57 11.79
CA THR A 433 -30.24 6.49 12.10
C THR A 433 -29.49 7.74 11.64
N VAL A 434 -28.63 8.29 12.49
CA VAL A 434 -27.67 9.35 12.11
C VAL A 434 -26.26 8.78 12.19
N LEU A 435 -25.53 8.79 11.07
CA LEU A 435 -24.17 8.28 10.92
C LEU A 435 -23.19 9.45 10.76
N ALA A 436 -22.33 9.68 11.75
CA ALA A 436 -21.26 10.67 11.68
C ALA A 436 -20.01 10.10 11.00
N ALA A 437 -19.64 10.67 9.85
CA ALA A 437 -18.46 10.31 9.05
C ALA A 437 -17.65 11.58 8.67
N ILE A 438 -17.40 12.43 9.67
CA ILE A 438 -16.80 13.76 9.53
C ILE A 438 -15.27 13.81 9.65
N GLY A 439 -14.62 12.64 9.76
CA GLY A 439 -13.18 12.50 9.92
C GLY A 439 -12.81 11.51 11.01
N ARG A 440 -11.51 11.26 11.14
CA ARG A 440 -10.93 10.41 12.18
C ARG A 440 -9.76 11.16 12.83
N SER A 441 -9.49 10.86 14.09
CA SER A 441 -8.36 11.41 14.84
C SER A 441 -7.49 10.28 15.40
N GLY A 442 -6.19 10.51 15.51
CA GLY A 442 -5.23 9.53 16.05
C GLY A 442 -5.61 9.10 17.48
N ASP A 443 -5.56 7.79 17.75
CA ASP A 443 -6.01 7.26 19.05
C ASP A 443 -4.94 7.35 20.16
N THR A 444 -4.43 8.56 20.39
CA THR A 444 -3.22 8.81 21.22
C THR A 444 -3.52 9.22 22.66
N SER A 445 -4.75 9.64 22.96
CA SER A 445 -5.14 10.27 24.24
C SER A 445 -4.89 9.46 25.51
N LYS A 446 -4.73 8.14 25.41
CA LYS A 446 -4.49 7.24 26.56
C LYS A 446 -3.08 6.65 26.59
N LEU A 447 -2.23 7.03 25.64
CA LEU A 447 -0.89 6.46 25.52
C LEU A 447 0.13 7.07 26.48
N GLY A 448 -0.13 8.24 27.09
CA GLY A 448 0.84 8.88 27.99
C GLY A 448 2.09 9.39 27.27
N LEU A 449 1.95 9.88 26.02
CA LEU A 449 3.06 10.32 25.17
C LEU A 449 3.85 11.50 25.78
N GLU A 450 3.20 12.28 26.62
CA GLU A 450 3.81 13.35 27.41
C GLU A 450 4.94 12.86 28.33
N ASN A 451 4.84 11.62 28.83
CA ASN A 451 5.84 11.03 29.73
C ASN A 451 7.16 10.72 29.02
N VAL A 452 7.13 10.57 27.69
CA VAL A 452 8.29 10.24 26.86
C VAL A 452 8.74 11.38 25.94
N GLY A 453 7.97 12.47 25.87
CA GLY A 453 8.29 13.63 25.05
C GLY A 453 7.95 13.46 23.56
N VAL A 454 6.94 12.63 23.24
CA VAL A 454 6.40 12.52 21.88
C VAL A 454 5.23 13.47 21.72
N ALA A 455 5.37 14.47 20.85
CA ALA A 455 4.32 15.44 20.58
C ALA A 455 3.27 14.89 19.60
N VAL A 456 2.03 15.34 19.77
CA VAL A 456 0.93 15.09 18.84
C VAL A 456 0.49 16.40 18.17
N ASN A 457 0.06 16.32 16.92
CA ASN A 457 -0.55 17.43 16.22
C ASN A 457 -1.92 17.74 16.89
N PRO A 458 -2.14 18.97 17.39
CA PRO A 458 -3.34 19.31 18.15
C PRO A 458 -4.63 19.29 17.31
N LYS A 459 -4.54 19.33 15.97
CA LYS A 459 -5.70 19.33 15.09
C LYS A 459 -6.27 17.93 14.86
N ASN A 460 -5.43 16.90 14.89
CA ASN A 460 -5.81 15.53 14.49
C ASN A 460 -5.31 14.44 15.46
N SER A 461 -4.61 14.82 16.53
CA SER A 461 -4.03 13.92 17.54
C SER A 461 -3.03 12.88 16.99
N LYS A 462 -2.43 13.15 15.83
CA LYS A 462 -1.45 12.26 15.18
C LYS A 462 -0.01 12.60 15.55
N ILE A 463 0.91 11.65 15.35
CA ILE A 463 2.32 11.76 15.72
C ILE A 463 3.15 12.04 14.47
N SER A 464 4.03 13.03 14.54
CA SER A 464 5.00 13.30 13.47
C SER A 464 6.20 12.35 13.56
N ALA A 465 6.68 11.87 12.42
CA ALA A 465 7.84 10.99 12.34
C ALA A 465 8.58 11.14 11.00
N LYS A 466 9.85 10.77 11.00
CA LYS A 466 10.68 10.66 9.79
C LYS A 466 11.12 9.21 9.64
N PHE A 467 10.85 8.59 8.48
CA PHE A 467 11.08 7.15 8.27
C PHE A 467 10.48 6.27 9.38
N GLU A 468 9.28 6.65 9.83
CA GLU A 468 8.54 6.03 10.93
C GLU A 468 9.20 6.16 12.32
N GLN A 469 10.35 6.83 12.45
CA GLN A 469 11.00 7.14 13.75
C GLN A 469 10.47 8.46 14.33
N THR A 470 10.04 8.44 15.59
CA THR A 470 9.54 9.64 16.28
C THR A 470 10.68 10.53 16.79
N SER A 471 10.37 11.60 17.53
CA SER A 471 11.36 12.41 18.24
C SER A 471 12.16 11.64 19.30
N VAL A 472 11.69 10.46 19.71
CA VAL A 472 12.35 9.58 20.67
C VAL A 472 12.94 8.39 19.91
N PRO A 473 14.28 8.19 19.89
CA PRO A 473 14.94 7.28 18.95
C PRO A 473 14.46 5.82 18.97
N ASN A 474 14.07 5.28 20.13
CA ASN A 474 13.59 3.91 20.26
C ASN A 474 12.06 3.76 20.14
N ILE A 475 11.34 4.84 19.83
CA ILE A 475 9.89 4.86 19.63
C ILE A 475 9.60 5.18 18.16
N TYR A 476 8.82 4.30 17.54
CA TYR A 476 8.42 4.38 16.15
C TYR A 476 6.90 4.50 16.04
N VAL A 477 6.41 4.96 14.90
CA VAL A 477 4.98 5.08 14.62
C VAL A 477 4.66 4.67 13.18
N ILE A 478 3.58 3.91 12.98
CA ILE A 478 3.13 3.45 11.67
C ILE A 478 1.60 3.53 11.52
N GLY A 479 1.14 3.57 10.27
CA GLY A 479 -0.29 3.57 9.93
C GLY A 479 -0.96 4.90 10.28
N ASP A 480 -2.29 4.88 10.43
CA ASP A 480 -3.13 6.09 10.43
C ASP A 480 -2.83 7.10 11.56
N VAL A 481 -2.13 6.67 12.61
CA VAL A 481 -1.71 7.54 13.72
C VAL A 481 -0.45 8.35 13.40
N MET A 482 0.28 8.02 12.33
CA MET A 482 1.35 8.86 11.81
C MET A 482 0.77 10.03 11.01
N ASP A 483 1.29 11.23 11.25
CA ASP A 483 0.82 12.44 10.59
C ASP A 483 1.33 12.54 9.14
N GLY A 484 0.50 13.09 8.25
CA GLY A 484 0.87 13.32 6.86
C GLY A 484 1.00 12.08 5.95
N CYS A 485 0.68 10.87 6.42
CA CYS A 485 0.71 9.68 5.57
C CYS A 485 -0.69 9.24 5.10
N PRO A 486 -0.81 8.59 3.92
CA PRO A 486 -2.07 7.97 3.48
C PRO A 486 -2.59 6.93 4.48
N GLU A 487 -3.84 7.11 4.94
CA GLU A 487 -4.51 6.25 5.93
C GLU A 487 -5.11 4.99 5.27
N LEU A 488 -4.24 4.11 4.76
CA LEU A 488 -4.64 2.92 4.01
C LEU A 488 -4.03 1.66 4.61
N THR A 489 -4.80 0.57 4.62
CA THR A 489 -4.33 -0.71 5.17
C THR A 489 -3.08 -1.27 4.48
N PRO A 490 -2.98 -1.30 3.13
CA PRO A 490 -1.75 -1.74 2.47
C PRO A 490 -0.54 -0.88 2.83
N VAL A 491 -0.73 0.44 3.01
CA VAL A 491 0.31 1.36 3.47
C VAL A 491 0.78 1.00 4.87
N ALA A 492 -0.14 0.82 5.83
CA ALA A 492 0.20 0.43 7.20
C ALA A 492 0.93 -0.93 7.25
N ILE A 493 0.48 -1.92 6.46
CA ILE A 493 1.12 -3.24 6.35
C ILE A 493 2.54 -3.12 5.78
N HIS A 494 2.71 -2.37 4.70
CA HIS A 494 4.01 -2.23 4.03
C HIS A 494 4.99 -1.45 4.90
N ALA A 495 4.55 -0.33 5.50
CA ALA A 495 5.36 0.46 6.45
C ALA A 495 5.82 -0.40 7.64
N GLY A 496 4.90 -1.16 8.25
CA GLY A 496 5.25 -2.04 9.37
C GLY A 496 6.26 -3.13 9.02
N LYS A 497 6.12 -3.77 7.85
CA LYS A 497 7.10 -4.76 7.36
C LYS A 497 8.44 -4.13 7.01
N ALA A 498 8.44 -3.02 6.28
CA ALA A 498 9.66 -2.31 5.90
C ALA A 498 10.43 -1.86 7.14
N LEU A 499 9.76 -1.22 8.10
CA LEU A 499 10.37 -0.82 9.36
C LEU A 499 10.93 -2.03 10.14
N SER A 500 10.18 -3.13 10.25
CA SER A 500 10.67 -4.35 10.93
C SER A 500 11.94 -4.91 10.29
N ARG A 501 12.05 -4.88 8.95
CA ARG A 501 13.26 -5.28 8.22
C ARG A 501 14.43 -4.32 8.47
N ARG A 502 14.16 -3.04 8.66
CA ARG A 502 15.23 -2.08 9.05
C ARG A 502 15.73 -2.34 10.46
N LEU A 503 14.81 -2.57 11.41
CA LEU A 503 15.15 -2.74 12.82
C LEU A 503 15.85 -4.06 13.12
N PHE A 504 15.45 -5.15 12.45
CA PHE A 504 15.89 -6.51 12.79
C PHE A 504 16.50 -7.30 11.62
N GLY A 505 16.39 -6.80 10.38
CA GLY A 505 16.81 -7.51 9.17
C GLY A 505 17.95 -6.86 8.39
N GLY A 506 18.55 -5.77 8.90
CA GLY A 506 19.65 -5.06 8.25
C GLY A 506 19.29 -4.31 6.96
N SER A 507 17.99 -4.15 6.66
CA SER A 507 17.55 -3.36 5.52
C SER A 507 17.72 -1.86 5.79
N ASN A 508 17.95 -1.08 4.73
CA ASN A 508 17.92 0.38 4.76
C ASN A 508 16.73 0.96 3.95
N GLN A 509 15.84 0.12 3.44
CA GLN A 509 14.74 0.55 2.56
C GLN A 509 13.63 1.23 3.37
N ALA A 510 13.34 2.50 3.04
CA ALA A 510 12.20 3.24 3.54
C ALA A 510 10.91 2.84 2.82
N MET A 511 9.77 3.07 3.48
CA MET A 511 8.48 3.08 2.80
C MET A 511 8.43 4.26 1.83
N ASP A 512 8.00 4.04 0.60
CA ASP A 512 7.73 5.11 -0.36
C ASP A 512 6.22 5.38 -0.37
N TYR A 513 5.86 6.58 0.09
CA TYR A 513 4.48 7.03 0.23
C TYR A 513 3.94 7.75 -1.00
N ARG A 514 4.70 7.81 -2.10
CA ARG A 514 4.27 8.37 -3.39
C ARG A 514 3.51 7.34 -4.22
N ASN A 515 2.64 7.81 -5.12
CA ASN A 515 1.91 7.00 -6.10
C ASN A 515 1.19 5.79 -5.48
N ILE A 516 0.52 5.99 -4.35
CA ILE A 516 -0.30 4.96 -3.70
C ILE A 516 -1.67 4.91 -4.38
N CYS A 517 -1.99 3.77 -5.01
CA CYS A 517 -3.33 3.52 -5.53
C CYS A 517 -4.37 3.61 -4.42
N THR A 518 -5.45 4.32 -4.71
CA THR A 518 -6.60 4.48 -3.83
C THR A 518 -7.87 4.16 -4.60
N THR A 519 -8.81 3.48 -3.94
CA THR A 519 -10.15 3.25 -4.50
C THR A 519 -11.21 3.65 -3.48
N VAL A 520 -12.13 4.50 -3.90
CA VAL A 520 -13.37 4.83 -3.19
C VAL A 520 -14.48 3.93 -3.73
N PHE A 521 -15.06 3.11 -2.87
CA PHE A 521 -16.07 2.10 -3.23
C PHE A 521 -17.49 2.67 -3.12
N THR A 522 -17.76 3.76 -3.84
CA THR A 522 -19.10 4.28 -4.11
C THR A 522 -19.83 3.39 -5.14
N PRO A 523 -21.15 3.55 -5.37
CA PRO A 523 -21.90 2.73 -6.32
C PRO A 523 -21.26 2.68 -7.72
N LEU A 524 -20.80 3.84 -8.21
CA LEU A 524 -19.76 3.95 -9.23
C LEU A 524 -18.41 4.08 -8.53
N GLU A 525 -17.56 3.07 -8.64
CA GLU A 525 -16.28 3.05 -7.94
C GLU A 525 -15.29 4.05 -8.56
N TYR A 526 -14.42 4.61 -7.74
CA TYR A 526 -13.40 5.58 -8.16
C TYR A 526 -12.00 5.12 -7.79
N GLY A 527 -11.19 4.79 -8.78
CA GLY A 527 -9.79 4.43 -8.66
C GLY A 527 -8.89 5.60 -9.05
N THR A 528 -7.81 5.80 -8.30
CA THR A 528 -6.81 6.84 -8.61
C THR A 528 -5.41 6.49 -8.14
N VAL A 529 -4.41 7.05 -8.82
CA VAL A 529 -3.00 7.05 -8.42
C VAL A 529 -2.33 8.35 -8.90
N GLY A 530 -1.39 8.88 -8.12
CA GLY A 530 -0.67 10.10 -8.47
C GLY A 530 -1.42 11.37 -8.06
N TYR A 531 -1.11 12.48 -8.73
CA TYR A 531 -1.72 13.78 -8.47
C TYR A 531 -3.17 13.84 -8.96
N SER A 532 -4.01 14.62 -8.27
CA SER A 532 -5.22 15.14 -8.91
C SER A 532 -4.91 16.18 -9.98
N GLU A 533 -5.88 16.52 -10.82
CA GLU A 533 -5.71 17.58 -11.82
C GLU A 533 -5.41 18.93 -11.15
N ASP A 534 -6.18 19.28 -10.11
CA ASP A 534 -5.99 20.50 -9.34
C ASP A 534 -4.60 20.57 -8.68
N GLU A 535 -4.11 19.45 -8.14
CA GLU A 535 -2.78 19.36 -7.50
C GLU A 535 -1.66 19.43 -8.53
N ALA A 536 -1.81 18.76 -9.67
CA ALA A 536 -0.82 18.81 -10.75
C ALA A 536 -0.68 20.22 -11.32
N ILE A 537 -1.79 20.93 -11.53
CA ILE A 537 -1.77 22.33 -11.97
C ILE A 537 -1.14 23.23 -10.90
N ALA A 538 -1.47 23.04 -9.63
CA ALA A 538 -0.90 23.82 -8.54
C ALA A 538 0.62 23.62 -8.37
N GLU A 539 1.11 22.41 -8.60
CA GLU A 539 2.52 22.04 -8.45
C GLU A 539 3.36 22.39 -9.69
N PHE A 540 2.84 22.14 -10.90
CA PHE A 540 3.62 22.20 -12.15
C PHE A 540 3.24 23.37 -13.08
N GLY A 541 2.14 24.07 -12.82
CA GLY A 541 1.59 25.10 -13.71
C GLY A 541 0.68 24.52 -14.79
N GLU A 542 -0.39 25.26 -15.12
CA GLU A 542 -1.40 24.87 -16.12
C GLU A 542 -0.78 24.67 -17.51
N GLU A 543 0.22 25.47 -17.86
CA GLU A 543 0.96 25.39 -19.12
C GLU A 543 1.77 24.10 -19.28
N THR A 544 2.11 23.43 -18.16
CA THR A 544 2.92 22.21 -18.11
C THR A 544 2.07 20.93 -18.15
N VAL A 545 0.76 21.03 -17.89
CA VAL A 545 -0.12 19.87 -17.68
C VAL A 545 -1.10 19.72 -18.85
N THR A 546 -1.09 18.56 -19.53
CA THR A 546 -2.18 18.16 -20.44
C THR A 546 -3.03 17.11 -19.74
N VAL A 547 -4.35 17.19 -19.92
CA VAL A 547 -5.30 16.19 -19.42
C VAL A 547 -5.97 15.49 -20.60
N TYR A 548 -5.73 14.20 -20.74
CA TYR A 548 -6.46 13.33 -21.66
C TYR A 548 -7.63 12.69 -20.93
N HIS A 549 -8.80 12.62 -21.55
CA HIS A 549 -10.00 12.08 -20.91
C HIS A 549 -10.98 11.43 -21.88
N LYS A 550 -11.84 10.56 -21.34
CA LYS A 550 -12.87 9.87 -22.12
C LYS A 550 -14.04 9.43 -21.24
N TYR A 551 -15.25 9.54 -21.76
CA TYR A 551 -16.42 8.81 -21.24
C TYR A 551 -16.57 7.49 -21.99
N PHE A 552 -16.98 6.44 -21.29
CA PHE A 552 -17.19 5.11 -21.88
C PHE A 552 -18.40 4.43 -21.26
N ILE A 553 -18.94 3.43 -21.94
CA ILE A 553 -20.02 2.58 -21.41
C ILE A 553 -19.45 1.17 -21.26
N PRO A 554 -19.40 0.60 -20.05
CA PRO A 554 -19.07 -0.81 -19.88
C PRO A 554 -20.00 -1.68 -20.74
N LEU A 555 -19.44 -2.67 -21.44
CA LEU A 555 -20.24 -3.54 -22.32
C LEU A 555 -21.35 -4.26 -21.54
N GLU A 556 -21.08 -4.61 -20.28
CA GLU A 556 -22.04 -5.25 -19.37
C GLU A 556 -23.27 -4.38 -19.08
N TRP A 557 -23.18 -3.06 -19.31
CA TRP A 557 -24.28 -2.11 -19.07
C TRP A 557 -25.13 -1.89 -20.31
N SER A 558 -24.67 -2.28 -21.50
CA SER A 558 -25.30 -1.94 -22.78
C SER A 558 -26.69 -2.54 -22.98
N LEU A 559 -27.02 -3.65 -22.32
CA LEU A 559 -28.34 -4.29 -22.44
C LEU A 559 -29.40 -3.67 -21.52
N SER A 560 -28.98 -2.98 -20.45
CA SER A 560 -29.90 -2.38 -19.49
C SER A 560 -30.15 -0.91 -19.84
N PRO A 561 -31.40 -0.49 -20.11
CA PRO A 561 -31.70 0.91 -20.40
C PRO A 561 -31.35 1.86 -19.25
N SER A 562 -31.51 1.41 -18.00
CA SER A 562 -31.20 2.20 -16.79
C SER A 562 -29.70 2.28 -16.53
N ARG A 563 -28.91 1.26 -16.89
CA ARG A 563 -27.45 1.35 -16.86
C ARG A 563 -26.87 2.09 -18.06
N GLY A 564 -27.49 1.98 -19.23
CA GLY A 564 -27.02 2.61 -20.47
C GLY A 564 -27.05 4.14 -20.44
N SER A 565 -27.81 4.75 -19.52
CA SER A 565 -27.74 6.19 -19.25
C SER A 565 -26.59 6.59 -18.33
N HIS A 566 -25.93 5.64 -17.67
CA HIS A 566 -24.73 5.87 -16.89
C HIS A 566 -23.48 5.70 -17.75
N GLN A 567 -22.43 6.47 -17.42
CA GLN A 567 -21.16 6.41 -18.12
C GLN A 567 -20.02 6.25 -17.12
N GLY A 568 -19.06 5.40 -17.47
CA GLY A 568 -17.73 5.44 -16.89
C GLY A 568 -16.95 6.64 -17.41
N PHE A 569 -15.90 7.02 -16.68
CA PHE A 569 -15.02 8.13 -17.03
C PHE A 569 -13.59 7.78 -16.68
N CYS A 570 -12.64 8.05 -17.57
CA CYS A 570 -11.23 7.95 -17.23
C CYS A 570 -10.47 9.18 -17.70
N LYS A 571 -9.40 9.52 -16.98
CA LYS A 571 -8.45 10.56 -17.40
C LYS A 571 -7.02 10.27 -17.00
N ALA A 572 -6.10 10.77 -17.81
CA ALA A 572 -4.67 10.78 -17.57
C ALA A 572 -4.15 12.22 -17.54
N ILE A 573 -3.42 12.55 -16.48
CA ILE A 573 -2.78 13.85 -16.28
C ILE A 573 -1.32 13.67 -16.66
N VAL A 574 -0.84 14.43 -17.63
CA VAL A 574 0.46 14.23 -18.28
C VAL A 574 1.26 15.52 -18.24
N ASN A 575 2.56 15.41 -17.96
CA ASN A 575 3.48 16.52 -18.10
C ASN A 575 3.84 16.73 -19.58
N LYS A 576 3.45 17.85 -20.18
CA LYS A 576 3.62 18.19 -21.60
C LYS A 576 5.05 18.09 -22.12
N HIS A 577 6.02 18.39 -21.26
CA HIS A 577 7.41 18.49 -21.67
C HIS A 577 8.17 17.17 -21.56
N THR A 578 7.76 16.30 -20.65
CA THR A 578 8.47 15.04 -20.35
C THR A 578 7.70 13.79 -20.75
N ASP A 579 6.43 13.95 -21.11
CA ASP A 579 5.46 12.89 -21.36
C ASP A 579 5.19 11.98 -20.15
N LYS A 580 5.72 12.31 -18.97
CA LYS A 580 5.48 11.54 -17.74
C LYS A 580 4.02 11.64 -17.33
N VAL A 581 3.42 10.50 -16.97
CA VAL A 581 2.10 10.47 -16.35
C VAL A 581 2.22 10.91 -14.89
N LEU A 582 1.49 11.96 -14.53
CA LEU A 582 1.46 12.56 -13.20
C LEU A 582 0.32 11.99 -12.34
N GLY A 583 -0.79 11.62 -12.97
CA GLY A 583 -1.96 11.08 -12.30
C GLY A 583 -2.88 10.31 -13.24
N LEU A 584 -3.54 9.29 -12.72
CA LEU A 584 -4.56 8.52 -13.42
C LEU A 584 -5.81 8.45 -12.55
N HIS A 585 -6.96 8.60 -13.20
CA HIS A 585 -8.27 8.56 -12.55
C HIS A 585 -9.24 7.73 -13.38
N TYR A 586 -10.01 6.89 -12.70
CA TYR A 586 -10.97 5.98 -13.32
C TYR A 586 -12.25 5.92 -12.46
N LEU A 587 -13.39 6.20 -13.09
CA LEU A 587 -14.73 6.02 -12.56
C LEU A 587 -15.41 4.93 -13.37
N GLY A 588 -15.81 3.85 -12.71
CA GLY A 588 -16.38 2.69 -13.39
C GLY A 588 -16.45 1.47 -12.49
N PRO A 589 -17.03 0.37 -12.99
CA PRO A 589 -17.04 -0.89 -12.27
C PRO A 589 -15.61 -1.41 -12.07
N ASN A 590 -15.35 -2.06 -10.93
CA ASN A 590 -14.08 -2.72 -10.63
C ASN A 590 -12.86 -1.78 -10.62
N ALA A 591 -13.05 -0.52 -10.23
CA ALA A 591 -12.03 0.52 -10.31
C ALA A 591 -10.73 0.18 -9.55
N GLY A 592 -10.85 -0.59 -8.46
CA GLY A 592 -9.68 -1.08 -7.73
C GLY A 592 -8.84 -2.08 -8.53
N GLU A 593 -9.49 -2.97 -9.28
CA GLU A 593 -8.81 -3.98 -10.09
C GLU A 593 -8.11 -3.31 -11.29
N VAL A 594 -8.77 -2.34 -11.93
CA VAL A 594 -8.19 -1.53 -13.02
C VAL A 594 -6.96 -0.76 -12.52
N MET A 595 -7.11 0.00 -11.44
CA MET A 595 -6.07 0.93 -10.99
C MET A 595 -4.82 0.24 -10.43
N GLN A 596 -4.96 -0.97 -9.89
CA GLN A 596 -3.83 -1.68 -9.25
C GLN A 596 -2.69 -1.98 -10.23
N GLY A 597 -3.00 -2.32 -11.48
CA GLY A 597 -2.00 -2.55 -12.54
C GLY A 597 -1.25 -1.27 -12.90
N PHE A 598 -2.00 -0.20 -13.17
CA PHE A 598 -1.44 1.12 -13.49
C PHE A 598 -0.58 1.70 -12.37
N GLY A 599 -0.90 1.40 -11.10
CA GLY A 599 -0.03 1.76 -9.97
C GLY A 599 1.42 1.27 -10.10
N THR A 600 1.62 0.10 -10.69
CA THR A 600 2.96 -0.44 -10.95
C THR A 600 3.66 0.35 -12.06
N ALA A 601 2.94 0.68 -13.14
CA ALA A 601 3.48 1.50 -14.22
C ALA A 601 3.87 2.91 -13.72
N MET A 602 3.01 3.53 -12.91
CA MET A 602 3.28 4.81 -12.26
C MET A 602 4.49 4.76 -11.32
N LYS A 603 4.70 3.63 -10.63
CA LYS A 603 5.88 3.42 -9.78
C LYS A 603 7.18 3.34 -10.60
N LEU A 604 7.09 2.85 -11.83
CA LEU A 604 8.21 2.79 -12.78
C LEU A 604 8.42 4.12 -13.53
N GLY A 605 7.55 5.12 -13.33
CA GLY A 605 7.64 6.43 -13.98
C GLY A 605 7.23 6.38 -15.44
N CYS A 606 6.14 5.68 -15.77
CA CYS A 606 5.65 5.52 -17.14
C CYS A 606 5.33 6.86 -17.81
N LYS A 607 5.52 6.86 -19.12
CA LYS A 607 5.09 7.93 -20.02
C LYS A 607 3.68 7.67 -20.54
N PHE A 608 3.04 8.71 -21.07
CA PHE A 608 1.74 8.57 -21.70
C PHE A 608 1.82 7.69 -22.95
N GLU A 609 2.90 7.83 -23.73
CA GLU A 609 3.21 6.95 -24.87
C GLU A 609 3.24 5.46 -24.47
N ASP A 610 3.80 5.12 -23.29
CA ASP A 610 3.82 3.72 -22.82
C ASP A 610 2.40 3.16 -22.62
N ILE A 611 1.45 4.00 -22.20
CA ILE A 611 0.05 3.61 -22.00
C ILE A 611 -0.64 3.44 -23.35
N THR A 612 -0.46 4.37 -24.29
CA THR A 612 -1.16 4.36 -25.58
C THR A 612 -0.60 3.32 -26.56
N GLU A 613 0.69 2.98 -26.46
CA GLU A 613 1.31 1.90 -27.27
C GLU A 613 1.01 0.50 -26.70
N THR A 614 0.44 0.41 -25.50
CA THR A 614 0.00 -0.87 -24.94
C THR A 614 -1.27 -1.33 -25.65
N VAL A 615 -1.24 -2.53 -26.24
CA VAL A 615 -2.43 -3.14 -26.86
C VAL A 615 -3.46 -3.51 -25.79
N GLY A 616 -4.66 -2.95 -25.90
CA GLY A 616 -5.79 -3.21 -25.00
C GLY A 616 -6.28 -4.66 -25.03
N ILE A 617 -6.87 -5.10 -23.92
CA ILE A 617 -7.61 -6.37 -23.83
C ILE A 617 -9.07 -6.07 -24.10
N HIS A 618 -9.66 -6.69 -25.12
CA HIS A 618 -11.02 -6.39 -25.55
C HIS A 618 -11.98 -7.59 -25.38
N PRO A 619 -13.20 -7.40 -24.86
CA PRO A 619 -13.74 -6.17 -24.27
C PRO A 619 -13.39 -6.03 -22.78
N THR A 620 -12.79 -4.91 -22.37
CA THR A 620 -12.57 -4.57 -20.94
C THR A 620 -12.63 -3.07 -20.70
N THR A 621 -13.10 -2.64 -19.51
CA THR A 621 -13.12 -1.20 -19.19
C THR A 621 -11.73 -0.59 -18.94
N ALA A 622 -10.71 -1.42 -18.69
CA ALA A 622 -9.34 -0.95 -18.49
C ALA A 622 -8.67 -0.51 -19.79
N GLU A 623 -9.12 -1.04 -20.94
CA GLU A 623 -8.57 -0.71 -22.27
C GLU A 623 -8.82 0.76 -22.65
N GLU A 624 -9.78 1.41 -22.00
CA GLU A 624 -10.11 2.81 -22.24
C GLU A 624 -8.91 3.74 -22.03
N PHE A 625 -8.00 3.39 -21.11
CA PHE A 625 -6.76 4.14 -20.92
C PHE A 625 -5.82 4.07 -22.14
N THR A 626 -5.78 2.94 -22.86
CA THR A 626 -4.86 2.75 -23.99
C THR A 626 -5.31 3.46 -25.26
N THR A 627 -6.54 3.99 -25.28
CA THR A 627 -7.12 4.69 -26.45
C THR A 627 -7.42 6.18 -26.18
N LEU A 628 -6.93 6.72 -25.06
CA LEU A 628 -7.04 8.14 -24.73
C LEU A 628 -6.36 9.00 -25.81
N SER A 629 -7.12 9.92 -26.39
CA SER A 629 -6.64 10.84 -27.44
C SER A 629 -7.21 12.25 -27.32
N ILE A 630 -8.41 12.39 -26.77
CA ILE A 630 -9.08 13.68 -26.55
C ILE A 630 -8.46 14.38 -25.35
N THR A 631 -8.08 15.65 -25.55
CA THR A 631 -7.53 16.50 -24.48
C THR A 631 -8.55 17.55 -24.06
N LYS A 632 -8.54 17.95 -22.78
CA LYS A 632 -9.40 19.05 -22.32
C LYS A 632 -9.14 20.37 -23.05
N GLU A 633 -7.89 20.62 -23.46
CA GLU A 633 -7.48 21.83 -24.17
C GLU A 633 -8.02 21.92 -25.60
N SER A 634 -8.31 20.79 -26.25
CA SER A 634 -8.91 20.82 -27.60
C SER A 634 -10.38 21.24 -27.58
N GLY A 635 -11.06 21.12 -26.42
CA GLY A 635 -12.48 21.42 -26.27
C GLY A 635 -13.40 20.43 -26.98
N GLU A 636 -12.84 19.32 -27.49
CA GLU A 636 -13.62 18.23 -28.07
C GLU A 636 -14.42 17.50 -26.97
N ASP A 637 -15.57 16.95 -27.36
CA ASP A 637 -16.44 16.22 -26.44
C ASP A 637 -15.79 14.87 -26.06
N ALA A 638 -15.55 14.65 -24.76
CA ALA A 638 -14.99 13.41 -24.23
C ALA A 638 -15.83 12.15 -24.52
N ALA A 639 -17.10 12.32 -24.95
CA ALA A 639 -17.96 11.23 -25.42
C ALA A 639 -17.88 10.98 -26.94
N ALA A 640 -17.14 11.80 -27.70
CA ALA A 640 -17.11 11.75 -29.17
C ALA A 640 -16.39 10.52 -29.77
N SER A 641 -15.73 9.71 -28.95
CA SER A 641 -14.99 8.52 -29.39
C SER A 641 -15.74 7.23 -29.02
N GLY A 642 -16.35 6.60 -30.03
CA GLY A 642 -16.70 5.17 -29.98
C GLY A 642 -15.50 4.32 -30.42
N CYS A 643 -15.55 3.02 -30.14
CA CYS A 643 -14.66 2.05 -30.80
C CYS A 643 -14.96 1.95 -32.31
#